data_AF-A0A1Z4RY59-F1
#
_entry.id   AF-A0A1Z4RY59-F1
#
_cell.length_a   1.000
_cell.length_b   1.000
_cell.length_c   1.000
_cell.angle_alpha   90.00
_cell.angle_beta   90.00
_cell.angle_gamma   90.00
#
_symmetry.space_group_name_H-M   'P 1'
#
loop_
_entity.id
_entity.type
_entity.pdbx_description
1 polymer ?
#
loop_
_entity_poly.entity_id
_entity_poly.type
_entity_poly.pdbx_seq_one_letter_code
_entity_poly.pdbx_strand_id
1 'polypeptide(L)'
;MLVKFFARGVGKGSGPVQYITRLDSPNTGKLREPAPEIIRGNPELTQQLIDGLDFKYKYNSGVLSFATEDAPTEKQQQAIIDSFEEHAFAGINQDAYNILWVRHTHTGNDRVELHFVTPKVELNTGKSLNIAPPGWHGYFKSWQTYWNIKEDWARPDDLTRQRIYSPGYQALIDAERQRAGLVAAPDPKKQLTEYITQRIETGLVTNREQIITSFTELGLEIPRQGENYITVLNPEDNQRYRLKGGIYEASWGLIRQPEKENRSREQTLFGDGRTRTPGIETTTESTKERDLNQLQTRIRELAEARASYHISRYGGQQPNLQKILGQTMDMDIPNSRESLSGYLRRELGNDRILINTDYPELVPTRPDQSRNQTTTRDFEPVREPNPGDKNQRNQQRDIYHPTRIPTTDPRLDVPGSTLPETRVDHERTRESTETILSHLSQGIQRTNIESVQQIRTGYEAVREAEQAATATSQRLEQTSYELETANQQLNQLHRPIHRDLERIRRTLEHQRIEELERFKTEINLVEYAQSQGYQYITKQSSRNSAVLAHDNGDKIVIATDTNGHGIYFSIRDEADNGTIIDFLQNRSNLNLGGVRKELRTWINQPQSQPSRFISVDKPQSISRDRLEIIKAASLLRVTKSHPYLEKRGIEPAILTCDRFYKTVAIDPRGNAIFPHYDPDGLTGFTVKNDNFTGFSKGGTKALWRSNQQEGDRRLVITESAIDALSYHQLKSNENTNTRYIATGGTISTAQLELIKTAMVEMARLGGEIVIATDNDEVGNKLAKTLIQEAPSAQKVERHVPELGKDWNELLQQEQQRELTQQRSIGWEL
;
A
#
# COMPACT_ATOMS: atom_id res chain seq x y z
N MET A 1 -19.31 2.58 -15.05
CA MET A 1 -18.28 1.88 -14.22
C MET A 1 -17.52 2.80 -13.24
N LEU A 2 -17.23 2.28 -12.04
CA LEU A 2 -16.33 2.81 -11.01
C LEU A 2 -15.06 1.93 -10.84
N VAL A 3 -13.87 2.54 -10.76
CA VAL A 3 -12.61 1.87 -10.38
C VAL A 3 -12.27 2.15 -8.92
N LYS A 4 -11.90 1.12 -8.14
CA LYS A 4 -11.47 1.30 -6.74
C LYS A 4 -10.36 0.33 -6.32
N PHE A 5 -9.21 0.86 -5.93
CA PHE A 5 -8.17 0.10 -5.23
C PHE A 5 -8.42 0.09 -3.72
N PHE A 6 -8.16 -1.03 -3.06
CA PHE A 6 -8.28 -1.17 -1.61
C PHE A 6 -6.96 -0.78 -0.90
N ALA A 7 -7.06 -0.14 0.26
CA ALA A 7 -5.90 0.29 1.05
C ALA A 7 -5.19 -0.85 1.81
N ARG A 8 -5.65 -2.09 1.66
CA ARG A 8 -5.05 -3.29 2.28
C ARG A 8 -4.13 -3.98 1.26
N GLY A 9 -2.88 -4.20 1.65
CA GLY A 9 -1.83 -4.81 0.80
C GLY A 9 -0.72 -5.49 1.61
N VAL A 10 -1.02 -5.91 2.84
CA VAL A 10 -0.07 -6.49 3.81
C VAL A 10 -0.63 -7.82 4.34
N GLY A 11 0.24 -8.76 4.70
CA GLY A 11 -0.15 -10.09 5.23
C GLY A 11 0.00 -11.25 4.23
N LYS A 12 -0.56 -12.41 4.58
CA LYS A 12 -0.54 -13.64 3.77
C LYS A 12 -1.50 -13.55 2.58
N GLY A 13 -1.14 -14.15 1.44
CA GLY A 13 -1.89 -14.14 0.18
C GLY A 13 -3.26 -14.83 0.25
N SER A 14 -3.44 -15.75 1.20
CA SER A 14 -4.73 -16.37 1.48
C SER A 14 -5.82 -15.35 1.81
N GLY A 15 -5.49 -14.25 2.49
CA GLY A 15 -6.45 -13.18 2.83
C GLY A 15 -7.13 -12.55 1.61
N PRO A 16 -6.40 -11.89 0.70
CA PRO A 16 -6.99 -11.28 -0.49
C PRO A 16 -7.53 -12.29 -1.51
N VAL A 17 -6.88 -13.45 -1.69
CA VAL A 17 -7.33 -14.47 -2.65
C VAL A 17 -8.64 -15.10 -2.19
N GLN A 18 -8.73 -15.61 -0.95
CA GLN A 18 -9.96 -16.22 -0.43
C GLN A 18 -11.11 -15.22 -0.28
N TYR A 19 -10.82 -13.93 -0.07
CA TYR A 19 -11.87 -12.91 -0.06
C TYR A 19 -12.65 -12.89 -1.37
N ILE A 20 -11.95 -12.99 -2.51
CA ILE A 20 -12.56 -12.98 -3.84
C ILE A 20 -12.99 -14.37 -4.31
N THR A 21 -12.31 -15.47 -3.94
CA THR A 21 -12.66 -16.83 -4.41
C THR A 21 -13.60 -17.62 -3.48
N ARG A 22 -13.88 -17.19 -2.24
CA ARG A 22 -14.76 -17.95 -1.33
C ARG A 22 -16.15 -18.17 -1.93
N LEU A 23 -16.53 -19.44 -2.01
CA LEU A 23 -17.88 -19.86 -2.38
C LEU A 23 -18.91 -19.56 -1.27
N ASP A 24 -18.48 -19.30 -0.05
CA ASP A 24 -19.35 -19.05 1.11
C ASP A 24 -19.20 -17.63 1.69
N SER A 25 -20.25 -17.15 2.36
CA SER A 25 -20.26 -15.82 2.98
C SER A 25 -19.54 -15.83 4.33
N PRO A 26 -18.56 -14.91 4.58
CA PRO A 26 -17.78 -14.84 5.82
C PRO A 26 -18.58 -14.87 7.12
N ASN A 27 -19.75 -14.25 7.13
CA ASN A 27 -20.52 -14.01 8.36
C ASN A 27 -21.70 -14.99 8.54
N THR A 28 -22.16 -15.64 7.47
CA THR A 28 -23.35 -16.50 7.50
C THR A 28 -23.08 -17.96 7.16
N GLY A 29 -21.89 -18.30 6.64
CA GLY A 29 -21.51 -19.66 6.24
C GLY A 29 -22.34 -20.27 5.09
N LYS A 30 -23.29 -19.51 4.55
CA LYS A 30 -24.11 -19.93 3.39
C LYS A 30 -23.29 -19.79 2.11
N LEU A 31 -23.51 -20.71 1.18
CA LEU A 31 -23.03 -20.59 -0.20
C LEU A 31 -23.55 -19.28 -0.82
N ARG A 32 -22.67 -18.62 -1.58
CA ARG A 32 -22.97 -17.43 -2.36
C ARG A 32 -23.64 -17.88 -3.65
N GLU A 33 -24.86 -17.41 -3.87
CA GLU A 33 -25.55 -17.55 -5.13
C GLU A 33 -25.67 -16.16 -5.78
N PRO A 34 -25.17 -15.97 -7.02
CA PRO A 34 -24.30 -16.87 -7.77
C PRO A 34 -22.90 -17.03 -7.15
N ALA A 35 -22.24 -18.15 -7.43
CA ALA A 35 -20.86 -18.39 -7.00
C ALA A 35 -19.87 -17.41 -7.68
N PRO A 36 -18.79 -16.98 -6.99
CA PRO A 36 -17.71 -16.24 -7.63
C PRO A 36 -17.03 -17.05 -8.73
N GLU A 37 -16.78 -16.41 -9.87
CA GLU A 37 -16.26 -17.07 -11.07
C GLU A 37 -14.88 -16.52 -11.43
N ILE A 38 -13.89 -17.39 -11.57
CA ILE A 38 -12.53 -17.00 -11.93
C ILE A 38 -12.49 -16.73 -13.44
N ILE A 39 -12.26 -15.47 -13.82
CA ILE A 39 -12.22 -15.05 -15.23
C ILE A 39 -10.81 -15.25 -15.81
N ARG A 40 -9.77 -15.03 -15.00
CA ARG A 40 -8.37 -15.05 -15.45
C ARG A 40 -7.41 -15.24 -14.28
N GLY A 41 -6.34 -15.99 -14.50
CA GLY A 41 -5.29 -16.23 -13.51
C GLY A 41 -5.59 -17.43 -12.60
N ASN A 42 -4.57 -17.84 -11.83
CA ASN A 42 -4.62 -19.03 -10.98
C ASN A 42 -4.56 -18.60 -9.49
N PRO A 43 -5.59 -18.88 -8.66
CA PRO A 43 -5.65 -18.48 -7.26
C PRO A 43 -4.48 -18.98 -6.41
N GLU A 44 -4.12 -20.25 -6.57
CA GLU A 44 -3.07 -20.92 -5.79
C GLU A 44 -1.70 -20.31 -6.08
N LEU A 45 -1.38 -20.09 -7.36
CA LEU A 45 -0.16 -19.42 -7.82
C LEU A 45 -0.09 -17.98 -7.31
N THR A 46 -1.18 -17.21 -7.46
CA THR A 46 -1.25 -15.83 -6.95
C THR A 46 -1.05 -15.79 -5.44
N GLN A 47 -1.64 -16.72 -4.68
CA GLN A 47 -1.41 -16.83 -3.24
C GLN A 47 0.06 -17.16 -2.94
N GLN A 48 0.64 -18.18 -3.58
CA GLN A 48 2.03 -18.60 -3.35
C GLN A 48 3.03 -17.48 -3.64
N LEU A 49 2.83 -16.74 -4.74
CA LEU A 49 3.62 -15.56 -5.07
C LEU A 49 3.53 -14.50 -3.97
N ILE A 50 2.32 -14.15 -3.50
CA ILE A 50 2.16 -13.17 -2.42
C ILE A 50 2.80 -13.66 -1.11
N ASP A 51 2.61 -14.93 -0.74
CA ASP A 51 3.16 -15.50 0.48
C ASP A 51 4.71 -15.48 0.48
N GLY A 52 5.33 -15.74 -0.68
CA GLY A 52 6.77 -15.76 -0.89
C GLY A 52 7.49 -14.40 -0.96
N LEU A 53 6.79 -13.26 -0.98
CA LEU A 53 7.43 -11.94 -1.01
C LEU A 53 7.84 -11.45 0.37
N ASP A 54 9.09 -11.02 0.54
CA ASP A 54 9.58 -10.40 1.80
C ASP A 54 9.21 -8.91 1.94
N PHE A 55 8.44 -8.35 1.00
CA PHE A 55 8.04 -6.94 1.04
C PHE A 55 7.03 -6.66 2.15
N LYS A 56 7.12 -5.46 2.76
CA LYS A 56 6.10 -4.96 3.70
C LYS A 56 4.71 -4.88 3.06
N TYR A 57 4.65 -4.43 1.81
CA TYR A 57 3.42 -4.44 0.99
C TYR A 57 3.58 -5.48 -0.10
N LYS A 58 2.80 -6.57 -0.03
CA LYS A 58 2.98 -7.77 -0.86
C LYS A 58 2.05 -7.83 -2.07
N TYR A 59 0.90 -7.14 -2.04
CA TYR A 59 -0.10 -7.21 -3.10
C TYR A 59 -0.87 -5.89 -3.28
N ASN A 60 -1.40 -5.66 -4.48
CA ASN A 60 -2.47 -4.70 -4.72
C ASN A 60 -3.78 -5.47 -4.93
N SER A 61 -4.90 -4.90 -4.50
CA SER A 61 -6.24 -5.44 -4.74
C SER A 61 -7.23 -4.32 -5.04
N GLY A 62 -8.26 -4.62 -5.81
CA GLY A 62 -9.28 -3.65 -6.19
C GLY A 62 -10.49 -4.28 -6.88
N VAL A 63 -11.42 -3.42 -7.30
CA VAL A 63 -12.65 -3.80 -7.98
C VAL A 63 -13.00 -2.80 -9.08
N LEU A 64 -13.48 -3.33 -10.21
CA LEU A 64 -14.23 -2.60 -11.23
C LEU A 64 -15.72 -2.88 -11.00
N SER A 65 -16.49 -1.87 -10.61
CA SER A 65 -17.91 -2.01 -10.27
C SER A 65 -18.78 -1.32 -11.30
N PHE A 66 -19.78 -2.04 -11.81
CA PHE A 66 -20.71 -1.56 -12.83
C PHE A 66 -22.05 -1.18 -12.20
N ALA A 67 -22.79 -0.29 -12.84
CA ALA A 67 -24.19 -0.07 -12.45
C ALA A 67 -25.02 -1.31 -12.85
N THR A 68 -26.20 -1.49 -12.25
CA THR A 68 -27.06 -2.66 -12.55
C THR A 68 -27.48 -2.64 -14.03
N GLU A 69 -27.77 -1.43 -14.53
CA GLU A 69 -28.13 -1.13 -15.91
C GLU A 69 -26.97 -1.17 -16.91
N ASP A 70 -25.70 -1.14 -16.47
CA ASP A 70 -24.52 -1.19 -17.36
C ASP A 70 -24.31 -2.61 -17.94
N ALA A 71 -24.69 -3.65 -17.16
CA ALA A 71 -24.68 -5.08 -17.47
C ALA A 71 -23.65 -5.54 -18.54
N PRO A 72 -22.34 -5.36 -18.33
CA PRO A 72 -21.32 -5.60 -19.35
C PRO A 72 -21.26 -7.07 -19.78
N THR A 73 -21.28 -7.33 -21.09
CA THR A 73 -21.15 -8.66 -21.68
C THR A 73 -19.78 -9.29 -21.40
N GLU A 74 -19.66 -10.62 -21.48
CA GLU A 74 -18.38 -11.35 -21.36
C GLU A 74 -17.26 -10.73 -22.24
N LYS A 75 -17.61 -10.36 -23.46
CA LYS A 75 -16.67 -9.75 -24.42
C LYS A 75 -16.19 -8.37 -23.95
N GLN A 76 -17.08 -7.55 -23.39
CA GLN A 76 -16.71 -6.26 -22.79
C GLN A 76 -15.89 -6.45 -21.51
N GLN A 77 -16.22 -7.46 -20.68
CA GLN A 77 -15.46 -7.80 -19.47
C GLN A 77 -14.02 -8.22 -19.82
N GLN A 78 -13.81 -9.05 -20.85
CA GLN A 78 -12.45 -9.40 -21.31
C GLN A 78 -11.72 -8.19 -21.91
N ALA A 79 -12.38 -7.40 -22.75
CA ALA A 79 -11.76 -6.23 -23.39
C ALA A 79 -11.32 -5.14 -22.39
N ILE A 80 -12.09 -4.93 -21.31
CA ILE A 80 -11.69 -4.00 -20.25
C ILE A 80 -10.61 -4.59 -19.34
N ILE A 81 -10.59 -5.90 -19.10
CA ILE A 81 -9.51 -6.57 -18.37
C ILE A 81 -8.18 -6.44 -19.14
N ASP A 82 -8.18 -6.74 -20.44
CA ASP A 82 -7.00 -6.56 -21.31
C ASP A 82 -6.51 -5.10 -21.29
N SER A 83 -7.41 -4.14 -21.49
CA SER A 83 -7.08 -2.71 -21.45
C SER A 83 -6.64 -2.22 -20.07
N PHE A 84 -7.13 -2.81 -18.98
CA PHE A 84 -6.67 -2.51 -17.63
C PHE A 84 -5.25 -3.03 -17.43
N GLU A 85 -4.96 -4.27 -17.83
CA GLU A 85 -3.63 -4.88 -17.70
C GLU A 85 -2.60 -4.07 -18.51
N GLU A 86 -2.89 -3.75 -19.77
CA GLU A 86 -2.02 -2.91 -20.61
C GLU A 86 -1.76 -1.53 -19.99
N HIS A 87 -2.77 -0.87 -19.41
CA HIS A 87 -2.59 0.45 -18.78
C HIS A 87 -1.89 0.37 -17.42
N ALA A 88 -2.16 -0.67 -16.61
CA ALA A 88 -1.61 -0.84 -15.27
C ALA A 88 -0.14 -1.30 -15.29
N PHE A 89 0.19 -2.19 -16.23
CA PHE A 89 1.51 -2.82 -16.41
C PHE A 89 2.28 -2.28 -17.62
N ALA A 90 1.86 -1.15 -18.20
CA ALA A 90 2.50 -0.51 -19.36
C ALA A 90 4.04 -0.59 -19.34
N GLY A 91 4.64 -1.20 -20.37
CA GLY A 91 6.09 -1.43 -20.48
C GLY A 91 6.64 -2.66 -19.75
N ILE A 92 5.76 -3.56 -19.26
CA ILE A 92 6.13 -4.85 -18.65
C ILE A 92 5.49 -5.98 -19.47
N ASN A 93 6.26 -7.03 -19.78
CA ASN A 93 5.77 -8.21 -20.52
C ASN A 93 4.73 -8.99 -19.72
N GLN A 94 3.84 -9.74 -20.39
CA GLN A 94 2.78 -10.50 -19.70
C GLN A 94 3.35 -11.57 -18.75
N ASP A 95 4.44 -12.22 -19.14
CA ASP A 95 5.13 -13.25 -18.34
C ASP A 95 5.93 -12.66 -17.15
N ALA A 96 6.04 -11.33 -17.09
CA ALA A 96 6.78 -10.59 -16.08
C ALA A 96 5.91 -10.14 -14.88
N TYR A 97 4.60 -10.41 -14.90
CA TYR A 97 3.70 -10.14 -13.78
C TYR A 97 2.64 -11.23 -13.59
N ASN A 98 1.90 -11.14 -12.48
CA ASN A 98 0.77 -12.02 -12.19
C ASN A 98 -0.43 -11.19 -11.76
N ILE A 99 -1.63 -11.55 -12.22
CA ILE A 99 -2.90 -10.96 -11.78
C ILE A 99 -3.99 -12.02 -11.81
N LEU A 100 -4.86 -12.01 -10.80
CA LEU A 100 -6.03 -12.86 -10.65
C LEU A 100 -7.28 -11.98 -10.77
N TRP A 101 -8.24 -12.40 -11.61
CA TRP A 101 -9.53 -11.75 -11.82
C TRP A 101 -10.67 -12.70 -11.47
N VAL A 102 -11.62 -12.22 -10.66
CA VAL A 102 -12.81 -12.97 -10.24
C VAL A 102 -14.05 -12.10 -10.35
N ARG A 103 -15.07 -12.59 -11.04
CA ARG A 103 -16.40 -11.97 -11.15
C ARG A 103 -17.23 -12.27 -9.91
N HIS A 104 -17.84 -11.23 -9.38
CA HIS A 104 -18.92 -11.30 -8.40
C HIS A 104 -20.17 -10.67 -9.01
N THR A 105 -21.31 -11.31 -8.82
CA THR A 105 -22.66 -10.80 -9.16
C THR A 105 -23.54 -10.60 -7.92
N HIS A 106 -23.01 -10.96 -6.75
CA HIS A 106 -23.74 -11.20 -5.49
C HIS A 106 -24.10 -9.94 -4.68
N THR A 107 -23.81 -8.71 -5.16
CA THR A 107 -23.99 -7.47 -4.38
C THR A 107 -25.42 -6.89 -4.44
N GLY A 108 -26.42 -7.74 -4.17
CA GLY A 108 -27.79 -7.36 -3.78
C GLY A 108 -28.67 -6.59 -4.78
N ASN A 109 -28.19 -6.34 -5.99
CA ASN A 109 -28.88 -5.62 -7.08
C ASN A 109 -28.39 -6.11 -8.46
N ASP A 110 -28.04 -7.40 -8.61
CA ASP A 110 -27.52 -8.03 -9.84
C ASP A 110 -26.38 -7.26 -10.54
N ARG A 111 -25.49 -6.67 -9.74
CA ARG A 111 -24.37 -5.86 -10.25
C ARG A 111 -23.17 -6.72 -10.57
N VAL A 112 -22.63 -6.56 -11.77
CA VAL A 112 -21.32 -7.11 -12.13
C VAL A 112 -20.22 -6.34 -11.40
N GLU A 113 -19.37 -7.08 -10.69
CA GLU A 113 -18.14 -6.58 -10.08
C GLU A 113 -16.97 -7.47 -10.50
N LEU A 114 -15.93 -6.87 -11.08
CA LEU A 114 -14.69 -7.58 -11.43
C LEU A 114 -13.64 -7.26 -10.37
N HIS A 115 -13.43 -8.19 -9.45
CA HIS A 115 -12.40 -8.07 -8.41
C HIS A 115 -11.06 -8.57 -8.93
N PHE A 116 -9.97 -7.89 -8.55
CA PHE A 116 -8.62 -8.30 -8.91
C PHE A 116 -7.64 -8.26 -7.73
N VAL A 117 -6.64 -9.15 -7.81
CA VAL A 117 -5.49 -9.22 -6.90
C VAL A 117 -4.22 -9.44 -7.72
N THR A 118 -3.17 -8.68 -7.44
CA THR A 118 -1.85 -8.83 -8.10
C THR A 118 -0.71 -8.75 -7.06
N PRO A 119 0.28 -9.65 -7.10
CA PRO A 119 1.47 -9.56 -6.27
C PRO A 119 2.33 -8.33 -6.64
N LYS A 120 2.96 -7.68 -5.66
CA LYS A 120 3.76 -6.46 -5.86
C LYS A 120 5.20 -6.75 -6.27
N VAL A 121 5.38 -7.59 -7.30
CA VAL A 121 6.68 -8.02 -7.82
C VAL A 121 6.66 -8.07 -9.34
N GLU A 122 7.78 -7.74 -9.97
CA GLU A 122 8.07 -8.11 -11.36
C GLU A 122 8.88 -9.41 -11.34
N LEU A 123 8.42 -10.42 -12.08
CA LEU A 123 8.80 -11.82 -11.88
C LEU A 123 10.23 -12.15 -12.32
N ASN A 124 10.79 -11.45 -13.32
CA ASN A 124 12.14 -11.74 -13.82
C ASN A 124 13.24 -11.15 -12.93
N THR A 125 13.04 -9.95 -12.41
CA THR A 125 14.01 -9.26 -11.55
C THR A 125 13.79 -9.45 -10.06
N GLY A 126 12.62 -9.96 -9.65
CA GLY A 126 12.21 -10.03 -8.25
C GLY A 126 12.06 -8.66 -7.57
N LYS A 127 12.09 -7.55 -8.31
CA LYS A 127 11.97 -6.19 -7.75
C LYS A 127 10.51 -5.86 -7.44
N SER A 128 10.29 -5.03 -6.41
CA SER A 128 8.93 -4.62 -6.05
C SER A 128 8.28 -3.75 -7.13
N LEU A 129 7.13 -4.22 -7.60
CA LEU A 129 6.26 -3.57 -8.59
C LEU A 129 5.02 -2.98 -7.90
N ASN A 130 4.59 -1.79 -8.31
CA ASN A 130 3.37 -1.19 -7.77
C ASN A 130 2.54 -0.55 -8.89
N ILE A 131 1.46 -1.20 -9.31
CA ILE A 131 0.55 -0.70 -10.35
C ILE A 131 -0.25 0.55 -9.93
N ALA A 132 -0.42 0.79 -8.63
CA ALA A 132 -1.16 1.92 -8.07
C ALA A 132 -0.31 2.70 -7.03
N PRO A 133 0.56 3.63 -7.48
CA PRO A 133 1.26 4.54 -6.57
C PRO A 133 0.30 5.54 -5.89
N PRO A 134 0.73 6.25 -4.84
CA PRO A 134 -0.03 7.38 -4.29
C PRO A 134 -0.42 8.36 -5.41
N GLY A 135 -1.70 8.75 -5.47
CA GLY A 135 -2.24 9.54 -6.57
C GLY A 135 -2.79 8.75 -7.77
N TRP A 136 -2.87 7.40 -7.70
CA TRP A 136 -3.39 6.52 -8.77
C TRP A 136 -4.71 6.98 -9.41
N HIS A 137 -5.59 7.66 -8.66
CA HIS A 137 -6.83 8.24 -9.17
C HIS A 137 -6.60 9.09 -10.42
N GLY A 138 -5.52 9.90 -10.46
CA GLY A 138 -5.19 10.71 -11.65
C GLY A 138 -4.77 9.88 -12.86
N TYR A 139 -4.09 8.75 -12.63
CA TYR A 139 -3.59 7.85 -13.67
C TYR A 139 -4.71 7.01 -14.31
N PHE A 140 -5.66 6.52 -13.49
CA PHE A 140 -6.78 5.71 -13.97
C PHE A 140 -8.01 6.53 -14.38
N LYS A 141 -8.15 7.81 -14.00
CA LYS A 141 -9.33 8.63 -14.33
C LYS A 141 -9.57 8.73 -15.84
N SER A 142 -8.56 9.08 -16.64
CA SER A 142 -8.73 9.21 -18.10
C SER A 142 -9.14 7.88 -18.76
N TRP A 143 -8.53 6.77 -18.31
CA TRP A 143 -8.89 5.41 -18.76
C TRP A 143 -10.32 5.02 -18.38
N GLN A 144 -10.73 5.29 -17.14
CA GLN A 144 -12.09 5.05 -16.67
C GLN A 144 -13.12 5.89 -17.42
N THR A 145 -12.84 7.18 -17.63
CA THR A 145 -13.71 8.10 -18.37
C THR A 145 -13.83 7.68 -19.84
N TYR A 146 -12.73 7.26 -20.49
CA TYR A 146 -12.76 6.71 -21.85
C TYR A 146 -13.71 5.52 -21.96
N TRP A 147 -13.57 4.51 -21.09
CA TRP A 147 -14.43 3.33 -21.10
C TRP A 147 -15.90 3.65 -20.81
N ASN A 148 -16.18 4.57 -19.87
CA ASN A 148 -17.53 5.04 -19.58
C ASN A 148 -18.16 5.90 -20.71
N ILE A 149 -17.36 6.54 -21.56
CA ILE A 149 -17.87 7.23 -22.76
C ILE A 149 -18.09 6.22 -23.89
N LYS A 150 -17.12 5.33 -24.11
CA LYS A 150 -17.12 4.38 -25.23
C LYS A 150 -18.33 3.45 -25.19
N GLU A 151 -18.56 2.82 -24.03
CA GLU A 151 -19.61 1.82 -23.82
C GLU A 151 -20.89 2.44 -23.20
N ASP A 152 -20.97 3.79 -23.13
CA ASP A 152 -22.04 4.58 -22.50
C ASP A 152 -22.44 4.20 -21.06
N TRP A 153 -21.54 3.55 -20.32
CA TRP A 153 -21.74 3.16 -18.93
C TRP A 153 -21.89 4.34 -17.95
N ALA A 154 -22.63 4.10 -16.88
CA ALA A 154 -22.89 5.04 -15.80
C ALA A 154 -21.61 5.69 -15.24
N ARG A 155 -21.58 7.03 -15.28
CA ARG A 155 -20.44 7.87 -14.88
C ARG A 155 -20.56 8.30 -13.41
N PRO A 156 -19.51 8.13 -12.58
CA PRO A 156 -19.55 8.57 -11.18
C PRO A 156 -19.63 10.09 -10.95
N ASP A 157 -19.33 10.88 -11.99
CA ASP A 157 -19.34 12.34 -12.01
C ASP A 157 -20.57 12.96 -12.69
N ASP A 158 -21.56 12.15 -13.07
CA ASP A 158 -22.83 12.59 -13.63
C ASP A 158 -23.69 13.32 -12.57
N LEU A 159 -24.00 14.60 -12.85
CA LEU A 159 -24.83 15.46 -12.00
C LEU A 159 -26.24 14.89 -11.76
N THR A 160 -26.80 14.15 -12.72
CA THR A 160 -28.14 13.54 -12.59
C THR A 160 -28.16 12.31 -11.67
N ARG A 161 -26.98 11.73 -11.41
CA ARG A 161 -26.79 10.54 -10.57
C ARG A 161 -26.17 10.87 -9.21
N GLN A 162 -25.97 12.16 -8.89
CA GLN A 162 -25.53 12.59 -7.57
C GLN A 162 -26.57 12.19 -6.51
N ARG A 163 -26.14 11.42 -5.52
CA ARG A 163 -27.02 10.99 -4.43
C ARG A 163 -27.37 12.19 -3.55
N ILE A 164 -28.67 12.43 -3.36
CA ILE A 164 -29.23 13.43 -2.43
C ILE A 164 -28.66 13.26 -1.00
N TYR A 165 -28.32 12.03 -0.63
CA TYR A 165 -27.73 11.66 0.66
C TYR A 165 -26.57 10.66 0.47
N SER A 166 -25.50 10.83 1.26
CA SER A 166 -24.40 9.86 1.38
C SER A 166 -24.55 9.01 2.66
N PRO A 167 -24.94 7.72 2.58
CA PRO A 167 -25.32 6.92 3.75
C PRO A 167 -24.20 6.54 4.75
N GLY A 168 -22.97 7.00 4.52
CA GLY A 168 -21.83 6.77 5.40
C GLY A 168 -21.50 5.29 5.63
N TYR A 169 -20.87 5.01 6.78
CA TYR A 169 -20.48 3.66 7.19
C TYR A 169 -21.67 2.80 7.65
N GLN A 170 -22.77 3.43 8.07
CA GLN A 170 -23.94 2.75 8.63
C GLN A 170 -24.62 1.83 7.60
N ALA A 171 -24.80 2.30 6.37
CA ALA A 171 -25.41 1.49 5.32
C ALA A 171 -24.59 0.24 4.92
N LEU A 172 -23.29 0.19 5.21
CA LEU A 172 -22.52 -1.06 5.07
C LEU A 172 -22.94 -2.06 6.15
N ILE A 173 -23.07 -1.61 7.40
CA ILE A 173 -23.54 -2.41 8.55
C ILE A 173 -24.99 -2.87 8.33
N ASP A 174 -25.87 -2.00 7.83
CA ASP A 174 -27.28 -2.32 7.64
C ASP A 174 -27.51 -3.26 6.45
N ALA A 175 -26.76 -3.10 5.36
CA ALA A 175 -26.71 -4.09 4.27
C ALA A 175 -26.10 -5.43 4.71
N GLU A 176 -25.25 -5.44 5.74
CA GLU A 176 -24.66 -6.65 6.33
C GLU A 176 -25.63 -7.32 7.32
N ARG A 177 -26.43 -6.55 8.06
CA ARG A 177 -27.54 -7.04 8.91
C ARG A 177 -28.72 -7.59 8.11
N GLN A 178 -29.11 -6.93 7.02
CA GLN A 178 -30.11 -7.47 6.09
C GLN A 178 -29.64 -8.81 5.48
N ARG A 179 -28.37 -8.92 5.09
CA ARG A 179 -27.78 -10.19 4.62
C ARG A 179 -27.70 -11.27 5.69
N ALA A 180 -27.75 -10.91 6.98
CA ALA A 180 -27.86 -11.83 8.11
C ALA A 180 -29.31 -12.20 8.48
N GLY A 181 -30.33 -11.63 7.80
CA GLY A 181 -31.74 -11.90 8.09
C GLY A 181 -32.27 -11.23 9.37
N LEU A 182 -31.54 -10.26 9.93
CA LEU A 182 -31.96 -9.50 11.11
C LEU A 182 -32.76 -8.26 10.67
N VAL A 183 -33.88 -8.00 11.34
CA VAL A 183 -34.69 -6.79 11.10
C VAL A 183 -33.86 -5.56 11.43
N ALA A 184 -33.63 -4.71 10.44
CA ALA A 184 -32.90 -3.46 10.62
C ALA A 184 -33.74 -2.50 11.48
N ALA A 185 -33.15 -1.96 12.55
CA ALA A 185 -33.71 -0.81 13.23
C ALA A 185 -33.78 0.39 12.26
N PRO A 186 -34.79 1.28 12.33
CA PRO A 186 -34.88 2.41 11.43
C PRO A 186 -33.65 3.33 11.54
N ASP A 187 -32.99 3.67 10.43
CA ASP A 187 -31.89 4.66 10.43
C ASP A 187 -32.46 6.06 10.73
N PRO A 188 -32.13 6.68 11.88
CA PRO A 188 -32.64 8.00 12.21
C PRO A 188 -32.22 9.06 11.18
N LYS A 189 -31.08 8.89 10.50
CA LYS A 189 -30.66 9.82 9.44
C LYS A 189 -31.50 9.70 8.18
N LYS A 190 -31.91 8.48 7.84
CA LYS A 190 -32.83 8.23 6.72
C LYS A 190 -34.20 8.84 7.02
N GLN A 191 -34.73 8.68 8.24
CA GLN A 191 -35.97 9.32 8.67
C GLN A 191 -35.88 10.85 8.63
N LEU A 192 -34.80 11.44 9.16
CA LEU A 192 -34.54 12.89 9.09
C LEU A 192 -34.41 13.39 7.64
N THR A 193 -33.87 12.57 6.73
CA THR A 193 -33.79 12.92 5.31
C THR A 193 -35.15 12.81 4.63
N GLU A 194 -35.89 11.72 4.83
CA GLU A 194 -37.25 11.52 4.29
C GLU A 194 -38.22 12.62 4.75
N TYR A 195 -38.16 13.02 6.02
CA TYR A 195 -38.94 14.14 6.57
C TYR A 195 -38.67 15.47 5.85
N ILE A 196 -37.38 15.80 5.63
CA ILE A 196 -37.02 17.02 4.90
C ILE A 196 -37.37 16.89 3.42
N THR A 197 -37.17 15.73 2.78
CA THR A 197 -37.56 15.49 1.38
C THR A 197 -39.06 15.68 1.19
N GLN A 198 -39.92 15.15 2.07
CA GLN A 198 -41.35 15.40 2.04
C GLN A 198 -41.68 16.90 2.16
N ARG A 199 -41.05 17.63 3.08
CA ARG A 199 -41.24 19.08 3.20
C ARG A 199 -40.74 19.87 1.99
N ILE A 200 -39.74 19.38 1.26
CA ILE A 200 -39.29 19.96 -0.02
C ILE A 200 -40.32 19.68 -1.12
N GLU A 201 -40.81 18.45 -1.22
CA GLU A 201 -41.84 18.03 -2.19
C GLU A 201 -43.16 18.79 -2.00
N THR A 202 -43.55 19.10 -0.76
CA THR A 202 -44.71 19.96 -0.46
C THR A 202 -44.41 21.46 -0.54
N GLY A 203 -43.22 21.87 -0.96
CA GLY A 203 -42.83 23.28 -1.11
C GLY A 203 -42.66 24.08 0.18
N LEU A 204 -42.66 23.42 1.35
CA LEU A 204 -42.46 24.05 2.67
C LEU A 204 -40.97 24.38 2.94
N VAL A 205 -40.07 23.67 2.27
CA VAL A 205 -38.62 23.85 2.38
C VAL A 205 -38.02 24.13 1.01
N THR A 206 -37.53 25.35 0.84
CA THR A 206 -36.99 25.91 -0.41
C THR A 206 -35.53 26.35 -0.28
N ASN A 207 -34.99 26.42 0.93
CA ASN A 207 -33.61 26.80 1.20
C ASN A 207 -33.07 26.11 2.48
N ARG A 208 -31.76 26.23 2.69
CA ARG A 208 -31.07 25.62 3.84
C ARG A 208 -31.54 26.14 5.21
N GLU A 209 -31.95 27.40 5.30
CA GLU A 209 -32.47 27.98 6.55
C GLU A 209 -33.79 27.31 6.96
N GLN A 210 -34.66 27.01 6.00
CA GLN A 210 -35.91 26.27 6.24
C GLN A 210 -35.65 24.80 6.61
N ILE A 211 -34.54 24.19 6.18
CA ILE A 211 -34.09 22.87 6.70
C ILE A 211 -33.71 22.98 8.17
N ILE A 212 -32.95 24.02 8.54
CA ILE A 212 -32.54 24.28 9.94
C ILE A 212 -33.78 24.48 10.81
N THR A 213 -34.71 25.35 10.41
CA THR A 213 -35.99 25.56 11.11
C THR A 213 -36.79 24.27 11.25
N SER A 214 -36.87 23.45 10.20
CA SER A 214 -37.60 22.18 10.23
C SER A 214 -37.04 21.15 11.22
N PHE A 215 -35.73 21.18 11.51
CA PHE A 215 -35.15 20.35 12.57
C PHE A 215 -35.37 20.95 13.97
N THR A 216 -35.28 22.27 14.11
CA THR A 216 -35.59 22.94 15.38
C THR A 216 -37.06 22.77 15.78
N GLU A 217 -38.00 22.77 14.83
CA GLU A 217 -39.41 22.46 15.04
C GLU A 217 -39.66 21.03 15.55
N LEU A 218 -38.78 20.08 15.22
CA LEU A 218 -38.79 18.71 15.75
C LEU A 218 -38.16 18.59 17.15
N GLY A 219 -37.75 19.70 17.77
CA GLY A 219 -37.05 19.70 19.07
C GLY A 219 -35.58 19.27 18.98
N LEU A 220 -34.98 19.29 17.79
CA LEU A 220 -33.59 18.88 17.57
C LEU A 220 -32.66 20.08 17.51
N GLU A 221 -31.52 20.02 18.20
CA GLU A 221 -30.53 21.10 18.23
C GLU A 221 -29.54 20.99 17.05
N ILE A 222 -28.97 22.12 16.61
CA ILE A 222 -27.96 22.14 15.54
C ILE A 222 -26.64 22.71 16.08
N PRO A 223 -25.79 21.89 16.73
CA PRO A 223 -24.56 22.36 17.36
C PRO A 223 -23.45 22.75 16.36
N ARG A 224 -23.49 22.29 15.10
CA ARG A 224 -22.46 22.60 14.08
C ARG A 224 -23.02 22.59 12.66
N GLN A 225 -22.63 23.62 11.91
CA GLN A 225 -22.87 23.75 10.47
C GLN A 225 -21.53 23.93 9.75
N GLY A 226 -21.40 23.43 8.52
CA GLY A 226 -20.26 23.74 7.65
C GLY A 226 -20.68 23.71 6.18
N GLU A 227 -19.74 23.92 5.27
CA GLU A 227 -20.05 24.15 3.84
C GLU A 227 -20.81 23.00 3.16
N ASN A 228 -20.51 21.74 3.52
CA ASN A 228 -21.14 20.55 2.93
C ASN A 228 -21.88 19.65 3.94
N TYR A 229 -22.24 20.18 5.11
CA TYR A 229 -22.89 19.39 6.16
C TYR A 229 -23.67 20.21 7.20
N ILE A 230 -24.65 19.56 7.80
CA ILE A 230 -25.35 19.99 9.02
C ILE A 230 -25.19 18.89 10.07
N THR A 231 -24.96 19.24 11.33
CA THR A 231 -24.95 18.30 12.46
C THR A 231 -26.15 18.58 13.33
N VAL A 232 -27.02 17.58 13.47
CA VAL A 232 -28.22 17.59 14.31
C VAL A 232 -27.93 16.81 15.59
N LEU A 233 -28.43 17.27 16.73
CA LEU A 233 -28.33 16.66 18.06
C LEU A 233 -29.75 16.38 18.55
N ASN A 234 -30.03 15.14 18.93
CA ASN A 234 -31.25 14.84 19.67
C ASN A 234 -30.97 15.04 21.18
N PRO A 235 -31.70 15.95 21.87
CA PRO A 235 -31.47 16.21 23.29
C PRO A 235 -31.92 15.06 24.21
N GLU A 236 -32.80 14.17 23.77
CA GLU A 236 -33.29 13.05 24.60
C GLU A 236 -32.27 11.91 24.74
N ASP A 237 -31.50 11.62 23.69
CA ASP A 237 -30.51 10.54 23.64
C ASP A 237 -29.04 11.03 23.57
N ASN A 238 -28.83 12.35 23.46
CA ASN A 238 -27.54 13.04 23.25
C ASN A 238 -26.76 12.55 22.00
N GLN A 239 -27.42 11.91 21.04
CA GLN A 239 -26.81 11.41 19.82
C GLN A 239 -26.69 12.50 18.75
N ARG A 240 -25.57 12.47 18.01
CA ARG A 240 -25.19 13.48 17.02
C ARG A 240 -25.19 12.92 15.61
N TYR A 241 -26.16 13.36 14.81
CA TYR A 241 -26.38 12.94 13.44
C TYR A 241 -25.80 13.98 12.48
N ARG A 242 -24.62 13.68 11.90
CA ARG A 242 -24.02 14.51 10.84
C ARG A 242 -24.56 14.12 9.46
N LEU A 243 -25.38 15.00 8.89
CA LEU A 243 -25.97 14.91 7.56
C LEU A 243 -25.04 15.60 6.55
N LYS A 244 -24.76 14.97 5.40
CA LYS A 244 -23.74 15.43 4.44
C LYS A 244 -24.20 15.30 2.99
N GLY A 245 -23.85 16.30 2.19
CA GLY A 245 -24.08 16.36 0.75
C GLY A 245 -25.50 16.74 0.35
N GLY A 246 -25.69 17.07 -0.93
CA GLY A 246 -27.00 17.31 -1.53
C GLY A 246 -27.72 18.50 -0.88
N ILE A 247 -28.91 18.26 -0.33
CA ILE A 247 -29.77 19.30 0.26
C ILE A 247 -29.15 19.99 1.50
N TYR A 248 -28.11 19.41 2.10
CA TYR A 248 -27.47 19.93 3.32
C TYR A 248 -26.27 20.86 3.06
N GLU A 249 -25.92 21.09 1.79
CA GLU A 249 -24.84 21.97 1.35
C GLU A 249 -25.22 23.45 1.49
N ALA A 250 -24.24 24.32 1.75
CA ALA A 250 -24.44 25.74 1.97
C ALA A 250 -25.00 26.48 0.73
N SER A 251 -24.70 25.98 -0.46
CA SER A 251 -25.18 26.48 -1.77
C SER A 251 -26.56 25.93 -2.17
N TRP A 252 -27.23 25.14 -1.33
CA TRP A 252 -28.51 24.53 -1.70
C TRP A 252 -29.70 25.49 -1.55
N GLY A 253 -30.44 25.64 -2.64
CA GLY A 253 -31.73 26.32 -2.71
C GLY A 253 -32.55 25.85 -3.91
N LEU A 254 -33.86 25.75 -3.73
CA LEU A 254 -34.82 25.21 -4.71
C LEU A 254 -35.08 26.15 -5.89
N ILE A 255 -34.79 27.45 -5.72
CA ILE A 255 -34.94 28.48 -6.76
C ILE A 255 -33.56 28.89 -7.28
N ARG A 256 -33.19 28.37 -8.46
CA ARG A 256 -32.05 28.89 -9.24
C ARG A 256 -32.38 30.28 -9.78
N GLN A 257 -31.75 31.33 -9.23
CA GLN A 257 -31.51 32.56 -9.99
C GLN A 257 -30.21 32.39 -10.79
N PRO A 258 -30.24 32.38 -12.14
CA PRO A 258 -29.10 31.96 -12.97
C PRO A 258 -28.09 33.10 -13.24
N GLU A 259 -27.74 33.92 -12.23
CA GLU A 259 -26.87 35.09 -12.42
C GLU A 259 -26.03 35.42 -11.17
N LYS A 260 -24.87 34.75 -10.99
CA LYS A 260 -23.61 35.32 -10.42
C LYS A 260 -22.45 34.33 -10.19
N GLU A 261 -22.66 33.02 -10.15
CA GLU A 261 -21.58 32.06 -9.78
C GLU A 261 -20.49 31.83 -10.84
N ASN A 262 -20.67 32.31 -12.07
CA ASN A 262 -19.76 32.02 -13.20
C ASN A 262 -18.48 32.89 -13.24
N ARG A 263 -17.99 33.39 -12.10
CA ARG A 263 -16.73 34.18 -12.01
C ARG A 263 -15.73 33.73 -10.94
N SER A 264 -16.09 32.79 -10.05
CA SER A 264 -15.27 32.42 -8.89
C SER A 264 -14.59 31.05 -8.99
N ARG A 265 -14.64 30.40 -10.16
CA ARG A 265 -13.99 29.10 -10.42
C ARG A 265 -12.96 29.10 -11.57
N GLU A 266 -12.75 30.23 -12.24
CA GLU A 266 -11.75 30.35 -13.33
C GLU A 266 -10.35 30.77 -12.85
N GLN A 267 -10.07 30.77 -11.54
CA GLN A 267 -8.75 31.06 -10.98
C GLN A 267 -8.06 29.82 -10.39
N THR A 268 -7.75 28.82 -11.23
CA THR A 268 -6.58 27.92 -11.08
C THR A 268 -6.29 27.18 -12.40
N LEU A 269 -6.35 27.88 -13.54
CA LEU A 269 -5.89 27.37 -14.84
C LEU A 269 -5.02 28.41 -15.54
N PHE A 270 -3.69 28.29 -15.36
CA PHE A 270 -2.76 28.63 -16.44
C PHE A 270 -2.92 27.53 -17.51
N GLY A 271 -3.13 27.80 -18.79
CA GLY A 271 -3.43 29.08 -19.41
C GLY A 271 -3.08 29.01 -20.89
N ASP A 272 -4.09 29.03 -21.77
CA ASP A 272 -3.93 29.63 -23.09
C ASP A 272 -5.31 30.01 -23.65
N GLY A 273 -5.42 31.18 -24.25
CA GLY A 273 -6.71 31.77 -24.61
C GLY A 273 -6.79 32.14 -26.08
N ARG A 274 -7.86 31.71 -26.76
CA ARG A 274 -8.40 32.42 -27.93
C ARG A 274 -9.88 32.10 -28.20
N THR A 275 -10.70 33.13 -27.99
CA THR A 275 -11.98 33.45 -28.67
C THR A 275 -13.12 32.43 -28.71
N ARG A 276 -14.18 32.77 -27.94
CA ARG A 276 -15.58 32.38 -28.15
C ARG A 276 -16.09 32.72 -29.56
N THR A 277 -17.07 31.95 -30.06
CA THR A 277 -18.49 32.37 -30.24
C THR A 277 -19.34 31.10 -30.45
N PRO A 278 -20.53 30.97 -29.85
CA PRO A 278 -21.32 29.73 -29.94
C PRO A 278 -22.18 29.70 -31.21
N GLY A 279 -21.94 28.70 -32.07
CA GLY A 279 -22.85 28.30 -33.14
C GLY A 279 -23.74 27.14 -32.71
N ILE A 280 -25.04 27.23 -32.97
CA ILE A 280 -25.96 26.10 -32.89
C ILE A 280 -25.74 25.26 -34.14
N GLU A 281 -25.13 24.07 -34.01
CA GLU A 281 -25.13 23.10 -35.11
C GLU A 281 -24.96 21.66 -34.61
N THR A 282 -25.82 20.80 -35.15
CA THR A 282 -25.91 19.35 -34.97
C THR A 282 -24.56 18.63 -34.96
N THR A 283 -24.15 18.00 -33.84
CA THR A 283 -23.12 16.91 -33.82
C THR A 283 -22.98 16.24 -32.43
N THR A 284 -23.82 15.24 -32.12
CA THR A 284 -23.65 14.40 -30.93
C THR A 284 -22.52 13.36 -31.10
N GLU A 285 -22.33 12.81 -32.30
CA GLU A 285 -21.30 11.80 -32.55
C GLU A 285 -19.88 12.39 -32.65
N SER A 286 -19.66 13.46 -33.44
CA SER A 286 -18.30 14.02 -33.60
C SER A 286 -17.72 14.60 -32.31
N THR A 287 -18.58 15.08 -31.40
CA THR A 287 -18.16 15.53 -30.06
C THR A 287 -17.70 14.34 -29.22
N LYS A 288 -18.45 13.23 -29.22
CA LYS A 288 -18.08 11.98 -28.55
C LYS A 288 -16.77 11.39 -29.11
N GLU A 289 -16.60 11.37 -30.43
CA GLU A 289 -15.36 10.94 -31.07
C GLU A 289 -14.17 11.84 -30.71
N ARG A 290 -14.36 13.16 -30.70
CA ARG A 290 -13.31 14.12 -30.31
C ARG A 290 -12.87 13.93 -28.87
N ASP A 291 -13.81 13.75 -27.94
CA ASP A 291 -13.52 13.49 -26.53
C ASP A 291 -12.81 12.15 -26.34
N LEU A 292 -13.24 11.09 -27.04
CA LEU A 292 -12.58 9.78 -27.03
C LEU A 292 -11.13 9.87 -27.56
N ASN A 293 -10.90 10.60 -28.65
CA ASN A 293 -9.56 10.80 -29.22
C ASN A 293 -8.63 11.60 -28.29
N GLN A 294 -9.15 12.62 -27.60
CA GLN A 294 -8.39 13.36 -26.57
C GLN A 294 -8.03 12.47 -25.39
N LEU A 295 -8.98 11.67 -24.89
CA LEU A 295 -8.74 10.74 -23.79
C LEU A 295 -7.78 9.63 -24.17
N GLN A 296 -7.88 9.07 -25.39
CA GLN A 296 -6.95 8.06 -25.90
C GLN A 296 -5.52 8.61 -26.02
N THR A 297 -5.36 9.85 -26.47
CA THR A 297 -4.06 10.54 -26.48
C THR A 297 -3.53 10.71 -25.06
N ARG A 298 -4.37 11.13 -24.10
CA ARG A 298 -3.95 11.30 -22.70
C ARG A 298 -3.63 9.98 -21.99
N ILE A 299 -4.34 8.91 -22.31
CA ILE A 299 -4.05 7.54 -21.82
C ILE A 299 -2.68 7.09 -22.34
N ARG A 300 -2.39 7.34 -23.62
CA ARG A 300 -1.09 7.02 -24.24
C ARG A 300 0.06 7.76 -23.56
N GLU A 301 -0.02 9.07 -23.39
CA GLU A 301 1.01 9.87 -22.68
C GLU A 301 1.30 9.32 -21.27
N LEU A 302 0.25 8.95 -20.53
CA LEU A 302 0.37 8.37 -19.20
C LEU A 302 1.02 6.98 -19.25
N ALA A 303 0.62 6.12 -20.18
CA ALA A 303 1.19 4.79 -20.37
C ALA A 303 2.65 4.84 -20.86
N GLU A 304 3.03 5.79 -21.70
CA GLU A 304 4.42 6.01 -22.16
C GLU A 304 5.33 6.48 -21.01
N ALA A 305 4.87 7.43 -20.19
CA ALA A 305 5.58 7.85 -18.98
C ALA A 305 5.72 6.69 -17.99
N ARG A 306 4.69 5.83 -17.88
CA ARG A 306 4.70 4.62 -17.06
C ARG A 306 5.69 3.57 -17.56
N ALA A 307 5.66 3.29 -18.86
CA ALA A 307 6.56 2.36 -19.53
C ALA A 307 8.02 2.81 -19.41
N SER A 308 8.30 4.10 -19.61
CA SER A 308 9.64 4.68 -19.41
C SER A 308 10.16 4.46 -17.99
N TYR A 309 9.31 4.63 -16.97
CA TYR A 309 9.64 4.33 -15.58
C TYR A 309 9.83 2.82 -15.31
N HIS A 310 9.03 1.95 -15.92
CA HIS A 310 9.16 0.50 -15.77
C HIS A 310 10.42 -0.04 -16.46
N ILE A 311 10.69 0.37 -17.71
CA ILE A 311 11.89 0.00 -18.47
C ILE A 311 13.16 0.44 -17.74
N SER A 312 13.22 1.68 -17.24
CA SER A 312 14.40 2.17 -16.49
C SER A 312 14.62 1.48 -15.14
N ARG A 313 13.58 0.90 -14.52
CA ARG A 313 13.65 0.28 -13.20
C ARG A 313 13.85 -1.24 -13.23
N TYR A 314 13.21 -1.93 -14.15
CA TYR A 314 13.21 -3.40 -14.26
C TYR A 314 14.05 -3.90 -15.45
N GLY A 315 14.20 -3.10 -16.51
CA GLY A 315 14.76 -3.54 -17.79
C GLY A 315 13.67 -4.17 -18.67
N GLY A 316 13.70 -3.89 -19.97
CA GLY A 316 12.68 -4.35 -20.92
C GLY A 316 12.89 -3.77 -22.33
N GLN A 317 12.05 -4.18 -23.27
CA GLN A 317 12.04 -3.64 -24.64
C GLN A 317 11.20 -2.36 -24.75
N GLN A 318 11.40 -1.60 -25.83
CA GLN A 318 10.54 -0.46 -26.21
C GLN A 318 9.06 -0.92 -26.29
N PRO A 319 8.09 -0.10 -25.81
CA PRO A 319 6.68 -0.47 -25.88
C PRO A 319 6.23 -0.59 -27.35
N ASN A 320 5.58 -1.70 -27.69
CA ASN A 320 4.97 -1.85 -29.01
C ASN A 320 3.69 -1.00 -29.08
N LEU A 321 3.85 0.27 -29.46
CA LEU A 321 2.77 1.25 -29.58
C LEU A 321 1.72 0.88 -30.64
N GLN A 322 2.04 -0.02 -31.59
CA GLN A 322 1.05 -0.57 -32.52
C GLN A 322 0.11 -1.56 -31.84
N LYS A 323 0.53 -2.32 -30.82
CA LYS A 323 -0.39 -3.17 -30.02
C LYS A 323 -1.35 -2.36 -29.15
N ILE A 324 -0.91 -1.20 -28.66
CA ILE A 324 -1.71 -0.31 -27.78
C ILE A 324 -2.82 0.42 -28.56
N LEU A 325 -2.78 0.42 -29.91
CA LEU A 325 -3.63 1.27 -30.76
C LEU A 325 -4.16 0.58 -32.05
N GLY A 326 -3.67 -0.62 -32.36
CA GLY A 326 -4.00 -1.33 -33.59
C GLY A 326 -5.41 -1.92 -33.56
N GLN A 327 -6.17 -1.67 -34.62
CA GLN A 327 -7.26 -2.57 -34.99
C GLN A 327 -6.70 -4.00 -35.14
N THR A 328 -7.50 -5.00 -34.77
CA THR A 328 -7.15 -6.41 -34.99
C THR A 328 -7.01 -6.70 -36.49
N MET A 329 -5.76 -6.71 -36.98
CA MET A 329 -5.40 -7.26 -38.29
C MET A 329 -4.28 -8.28 -38.11
N ASP A 330 -4.69 -9.52 -37.82
CA ASP A 330 -3.91 -10.73 -38.05
C ASP A 330 -4.85 -11.70 -38.80
N MET A 331 -4.66 -11.76 -40.13
CA MET A 331 -5.35 -12.56 -41.15
C MET A 331 -6.81 -12.99 -40.91
N ASP A 332 -7.74 -12.34 -41.63
CA ASP A 332 -9.09 -12.86 -41.82
C ASP A 332 -9.07 -14.22 -42.54
N ILE A 333 -9.52 -15.27 -41.86
CA ILE A 333 -9.99 -16.50 -42.52
C ILE A 333 -11.43 -16.25 -42.97
N PRO A 334 -11.77 -16.39 -44.27
CA PRO A 334 -13.14 -16.24 -44.72
C PRO A 334 -14.08 -17.20 -43.98
N ASN A 335 -15.10 -16.64 -43.32
CA ASN A 335 -16.18 -17.32 -42.57
C ASN A 335 -15.91 -17.77 -41.10
N SER A 336 -14.94 -17.21 -40.37
CA SER A 336 -14.92 -17.31 -38.89
C SER A 336 -14.84 -15.95 -38.19
N ARG A 337 -15.85 -15.60 -37.38
CA ARG A 337 -15.93 -14.31 -36.63
C ARG A 337 -15.16 -14.31 -35.29
N GLU A 338 -13.97 -14.89 -35.27
CA GLU A 338 -13.03 -14.83 -34.14
C GLU A 338 -11.59 -14.91 -34.66
N SER A 339 -10.65 -14.17 -34.07
CA SER A 339 -9.24 -14.29 -34.42
C SER A 339 -8.64 -15.56 -33.82
N LEU A 340 -7.76 -16.23 -34.56
CA LEU A 340 -7.08 -17.45 -34.08
C LEU A 340 -6.35 -17.22 -32.75
N SER A 341 -5.77 -16.02 -32.56
CA SER A 341 -5.11 -15.62 -31.31
C SER A 341 -6.06 -15.43 -30.13
N GLY A 342 -7.32 -15.02 -30.38
CA GLY A 342 -8.39 -14.92 -29.38
C GLY A 342 -8.98 -16.29 -29.04
N TYR A 343 -9.28 -17.10 -30.05
CA TYR A 343 -9.74 -18.48 -29.88
C TYR A 343 -8.72 -19.30 -29.06
N LEU A 344 -7.44 -19.32 -29.46
CA LEU A 344 -6.39 -20.03 -28.72
C LEU A 344 -6.17 -19.47 -27.31
N ARG A 345 -6.37 -18.16 -27.09
CA ARG A 345 -6.30 -17.56 -25.75
C ARG A 345 -7.47 -17.98 -24.85
N ARG A 346 -8.66 -18.23 -25.42
CA ARG A 346 -9.81 -18.77 -24.69
C ARG A 346 -9.62 -20.24 -24.32
N GLU A 347 -9.18 -21.07 -25.26
CA GLU A 347 -9.07 -22.53 -25.07
C GLU A 347 -7.83 -22.96 -24.27
N LEU A 348 -6.69 -22.25 -24.38
CA LEU A 348 -5.40 -22.71 -23.81
C LEU A 348 -4.88 -21.86 -22.63
N GLY A 349 -5.47 -20.70 -22.34
CA GLY A 349 -5.05 -19.84 -21.23
C GLY A 349 -3.55 -19.51 -21.23
N ASN A 350 -2.83 -19.97 -20.21
CA ASN A 350 -1.40 -19.74 -20.03
C ASN A 350 -0.49 -20.77 -20.74
N ASP A 351 -1.03 -21.88 -21.25
CA ASP A 351 -0.23 -22.97 -21.85
C ASP A 351 0.13 -22.72 -23.33
N ARG A 352 -0.06 -21.48 -23.81
CA ARG A 352 0.15 -21.09 -25.20
C ARG A 352 1.62 -20.74 -25.49
N ILE A 353 2.31 -21.65 -26.19
CA ILE A 353 3.64 -21.40 -26.75
C ILE A 353 3.58 -20.32 -27.83
N LEU A 354 4.38 -19.27 -27.71
CA LEU A 354 4.58 -18.24 -28.74
C LEU A 354 5.76 -18.62 -29.64
N ILE A 355 5.51 -18.75 -30.95
CA ILE A 355 6.58 -18.87 -31.96
C ILE A 355 6.92 -17.46 -32.44
N ASN A 356 8.16 -17.01 -32.25
CA ASN A 356 8.62 -15.68 -32.63
C ASN A 356 9.09 -15.68 -34.09
N THR A 357 8.40 -14.98 -34.98
CA THR A 357 8.69 -14.94 -36.43
C THR A 357 9.62 -13.77 -36.78
N ASP A 358 10.88 -13.83 -36.32
CA ASP A 358 11.89 -12.83 -36.67
C ASP A 358 12.56 -13.15 -38.03
N TYR A 359 11.96 -12.65 -39.12
CA TYR A 359 12.60 -12.54 -40.44
C TYR A 359 12.84 -11.06 -40.79
N PRO A 360 14.09 -10.61 -41.00
CA PRO A 360 14.36 -9.22 -41.38
C PRO A 360 14.28 -9.01 -42.90
N GLU A 361 13.31 -8.21 -43.37
CA GLU A 361 13.24 -7.77 -44.77
C GLU A 361 14.13 -6.55 -45.05
N LEU A 362 15.12 -6.77 -45.93
CA LEU A 362 15.50 -5.95 -47.08
C LEU A 362 15.40 -4.41 -46.97
N VAL A 363 16.57 -3.77 -46.80
CA VAL A 363 16.77 -2.33 -47.07
C VAL A 363 17.08 -2.12 -48.58
N PRO A 364 16.41 -1.20 -49.29
CA PRO A 364 16.70 -0.92 -50.69
C PRO A 364 17.68 0.26 -50.92
N THR A 365 18.51 0.09 -51.96
CA THR A 365 19.07 1.11 -52.91
C THR A 365 20.59 1.36 -52.91
N ARG A 366 21.32 0.57 -53.73
CA ARG A 366 22.31 0.89 -54.81
C ARG A 366 23.31 2.08 -54.72
N PRO A 367 24.42 2.11 -55.51
CA PRO A 367 24.98 1.09 -56.46
C PRO A 367 26.50 0.80 -56.34
N ASP A 368 26.97 -0.16 -57.14
CA ASP A 368 28.34 -0.41 -57.66
C ASP A 368 29.60 0.06 -56.88
N GLN A 369 30.49 -0.89 -56.54
CA GLN A 369 31.79 -1.02 -57.24
C GLN A 369 32.54 -2.33 -56.96
N SER A 370 33.47 -2.63 -57.88
CA SER A 370 34.14 -3.90 -58.16
C SER A 370 35.22 -4.40 -57.17
N ARG A 371 35.54 -5.70 -57.36
CA ARG A 371 36.88 -6.36 -57.34
C ARG A 371 37.54 -6.76 -56.01
N ASN A 372 37.95 -8.05 -56.00
CA ASN A 372 39.23 -8.60 -55.52
C ASN A 372 39.51 -8.58 -53.99
N GLN A 373 40.32 -9.48 -53.40
CA GLN A 373 40.84 -10.82 -53.74
C GLN A 373 41.66 -11.29 -52.51
N THR A 374 41.84 -12.61 -52.27
CA THR A 374 42.87 -13.20 -51.36
C THR A 374 42.72 -12.88 -49.84
N THR A 375 43.20 -13.66 -48.84
CA THR A 375 44.00 -14.91 -48.79
C THR A 375 43.81 -15.62 -47.41
N THR A 376 43.97 -16.95 -47.36
CA THR A 376 44.70 -17.83 -46.38
C THR A 376 45.02 -17.36 -44.94
N ARG A 377 45.20 -18.22 -43.90
CA ARG A 377 45.07 -19.68 -43.64
C ARG A 377 45.45 -19.96 -42.16
N ASP A 378 45.42 -21.25 -41.76
CA ASP A 378 46.23 -21.91 -40.71
C ASP A 378 45.81 -21.68 -39.25
N PHE A 379 45.96 -22.61 -38.29
CA PHE A 379 45.92 -24.09 -38.17
C PHE A 379 46.36 -24.34 -36.68
N GLU A 380 45.49 -24.96 -35.86
CA GLU A 380 45.71 -26.10 -34.92
C GLU A 380 47.13 -26.59 -34.46
N PRO A 381 47.32 -27.60 -33.54
CA PRO A 381 46.49 -28.18 -32.45
C PRO A 381 47.25 -28.69 -31.15
N VAL A 382 46.57 -29.51 -30.32
CA VAL A 382 46.99 -30.64 -29.41
C VAL A 382 47.58 -30.41 -27.98
N ARG A 383 46.92 -30.91 -26.91
CA ARG A 383 47.25 -32.18 -26.17
C ARG A 383 46.42 -32.52 -24.90
N GLU A 384 45.96 -33.77 -24.87
CA GLU A 384 45.38 -34.59 -23.78
C GLU A 384 46.50 -35.26 -22.91
N PRO A 385 46.27 -36.04 -21.80
CA PRO A 385 45.22 -37.06 -21.63
C PRO A 385 44.63 -37.38 -20.23
N ASN A 386 43.62 -38.27 -20.25
CA ASN A 386 42.96 -39.03 -19.15
C ASN A 386 43.86 -40.20 -18.62
N PRO A 387 43.55 -41.01 -17.55
CA PRO A 387 42.35 -41.87 -17.48
C PRO A 387 41.83 -42.42 -16.10
N GLY A 388 40.70 -43.15 -16.14
CA GLY A 388 40.42 -44.28 -15.21
C GLY A 388 38.95 -44.48 -14.78
N ASP A 389 38.38 -45.70 -14.74
CA ASP A 389 37.96 -46.59 -15.86
C ASP A 389 36.96 -47.67 -15.30
N LYS A 390 36.22 -48.35 -16.19
CA LYS A 390 35.44 -49.61 -16.02
C LYS A 390 33.99 -49.49 -15.46
N ASN A 391 32.98 -50.16 -16.05
CA ASN A 391 32.94 -50.97 -17.29
C ASN A 391 31.49 -51.18 -17.78
N GLN A 392 31.27 -51.07 -19.10
CA GLN A 392 30.61 -52.04 -20.03
C GLN A 392 29.32 -52.82 -19.59
N ARG A 393 28.31 -53.15 -20.41
CA ARG A 393 28.01 -53.07 -21.88
C ARG A 393 26.56 -53.62 -22.13
N ASN A 394 25.88 -53.54 -23.29
CA ASN A 394 26.02 -52.83 -24.58
C ASN A 394 24.66 -52.86 -25.34
N GLN A 395 24.48 -52.02 -26.37
CA GLN A 395 23.63 -52.26 -27.59
C GLN A 395 22.09 -52.45 -27.41
N GLN A 396 21.20 -52.15 -28.36
CA GLN A 396 21.13 -51.28 -29.56
C GLN A 396 19.61 -51.10 -29.93
N ARG A 397 19.09 -50.43 -30.97
CA ARG A 397 19.54 -49.89 -32.28
C ARG A 397 18.92 -48.52 -32.58
N ASP A 398 19.59 -47.75 -33.43
CA ASP A 398 19.19 -46.44 -33.95
C ASP A 398 18.13 -46.50 -35.07
N ILE A 399 17.44 -45.37 -35.30
CA ILE A 399 16.53 -45.15 -36.43
C ILE A 399 17.20 -44.21 -37.44
N TYR A 400 17.20 -44.61 -38.73
CA TYR A 400 17.71 -43.84 -39.86
C TYR A 400 16.63 -42.97 -40.52
N HIS A 401 17.02 -41.80 -41.04
CA HIS A 401 16.18 -40.99 -41.93
C HIS A 401 16.21 -41.51 -43.39
N PRO A 402 15.10 -41.41 -44.14
CA PRO A 402 15.11 -41.40 -45.60
C PRO A 402 14.76 -40.02 -46.21
N THR A 403 15.26 -39.79 -47.42
CA THR A 403 15.35 -38.48 -48.10
C THR A 403 14.15 -38.19 -49.03
N ARG A 404 13.99 -36.91 -49.40
CA ARG A 404 12.96 -36.38 -50.33
C ARG A 404 12.91 -37.10 -51.70
N ILE A 405 11.71 -37.21 -52.25
CA ILE A 405 11.44 -37.43 -53.69
C ILE A 405 11.06 -36.06 -54.31
N PRO A 406 11.59 -35.66 -55.49
CA PRO A 406 11.23 -34.40 -56.14
C PRO A 406 9.95 -34.50 -56.99
N THR A 407 9.14 -33.45 -56.96
CA THR A 407 8.05 -33.21 -57.92
C THR A 407 8.52 -32.25 -59.02
N THR A 408 8.39 -32.65 -60.29
CA THR A 408 8.51 -31.74 -61.45
C THR A 408 7.48 -32.08 -62.52
N ASP A 409 6.77 -31.05 -62.99
CA ASP A 409 5.83 -31.03 -64.12
C ASP A 409 6.33 -31.72 -65.39
N PRO A 410 5.41 -32.25 -66.21
CA PRO A 410 5.45 -32.15 -67.66
C PRO A 410 4.48 -31.07 -68.14
N ARG A 411 4.99 -29.89 -68.49
CA ARG A 411 4.24 -28.87 -69.23
C ARG A 411 3.99 -29.34 -70.67
N LEU A 412 2.91 -28.84 -71.27
CA LEU A 412 2.71 -28.91 -72.73
C LEU A 412 3.84 -28.15 -73.44
N ASP A 413 4.44 -28.77 -74.44
CA ASP A 413 5.16 -28.08 -75.51
C ASP A 413 4.70 -28.63 -76.87
N VAL A 414 4.37 -27.71 -77.78
CA VAL A 414 3.90 -28.01 -79.14
C VAL A 414 4.88 -27.38 -80.14
N PRO A 415 5.57 -28.18 -80.97
CA PRO A 415 6.26 -27.70 -82.16
C PRO A 415 5.42 -28.02 -83.40
N GLY A 416 5.08 -27.00 -84.20
CA GLY A 416 4.42 -27.17 -85.50
C GLY A 416 5.37 -27.01 -86.68
N SER A 417 5.18 -27.81 -87.74
CA SER A 417 5.78 -27.55 -89.06
C SER A 417 4.98 -28.17 -90.21
N THR A 418 4.35 -27.29 -91.00
CA THR A 418 4.15 -27.34 -92.47
C THR A 418 3.39 -28.48 -93.17
N LEU A 419 2.34 -28.02 -93.89
CA LEU A 419 1.60 -28.51 -95.08
C LEU A 419 2.48 -29.11 -96.22
N PRO A 420 1.95 -29.78 -97.29
CA PRO A 420 0.62 -29.57 -97.89
C PRO A 420 -0.16 -30.76 -98.53
N GLU A 421 -1.41 -30.44 -98.90
CA GLU A 421 -2.24 -30.82 -100.06
C GLU A 421 -2.42 -32.26 -100.60
N THR A 422 -3.68 -32.50 -100.94
CA THR A 422 -4.32 -33.57 -101.73
C THR A 422 -3.60 -34.08 -102.98
N ARG A 423 -3.56 -35.41 -103.19
CA ARG A 423 -4.46 -36.07 -104.16
C ARG A 423 -4.51 -37.62 -104.06
N VAL A 424 -5.64 -38.13 -104.56
CA VAL A 424 -6.08 -39.51 -104.79
C VAL A 424 -5.07 -40.33 -105.61
N ASP A 425 -4.86 -41.61 -105.26
CA ASP A 425 -5.08 -42.75 -106.18
C ASP A 425 -5.18 -44.12 -105.48
N HIS A 426 -5.86 -45.07 -106.14
CA HIS A 426 -6.21 -46.40 -105.62
C HIS A 426 -5.18 -47.48 -106.01
N GLU A 427 -4.95 -48.49 -105.15
CA GLU A 427 -5.46 -49.88 -105.31
C GLU A 427 -4.70 -50.94 -104.48
N ARG A 428 -5.46 -51.81 -103.77
CA ARG A 428 -5.16 -53.21 -103.38
C ARG A 428 -3.94 -53.44 -102.44
N THR A 429 -3.96 -54.36 -101.47
CA THR A 429 -4.62 -55.68 -101.43
C THR A 429 -4.94 -56.15 -99.99
N ARG A 430 -5.85 -57.12 -99.87
CA ARG A 430 -6.34 -57.82 -98.65
C ARG A 430 -5.27 -58.38 -97.70
N GLU A 431 -5.52 -58.26 -96.40
CA GLU A 431 -5.37 -59.33 -95.38
C GLU A 431 -6.55 -59.23 -94.36
N SER A 432 -6.89 -60.33 -93.67
CA SER A 432 -8.19 -60.46 -92.97
C SER A 432 -8.22 -59.84 -91.57
N THR A 433 -9.28 -59.09 -91.27
CA THR A 433 -9.51 -58.37 -89.99
C THR A 433 -9.92 -59.28 -88.83
N GLU A 434 -10.33 -60.53 -89.08
CA GLU A 434 -10.90 -61.42 -88.04
C GLU A 434 -9.86 -61.89 -87.01
N THR A 435 -8.62 -62.13 -87.41
CA THR A 435 -7.55 -62.61 -86.51
C THR A 435 -7.12 -61.53 -85.51
N ILE A 436 -7.17 -60.25 -85.90
CA ILE A 436 -6.77 -59.13 -85.04
C ILE A 436 -7.82 -58.86 -83.97
N LEU A 437 -9.11 -58.97 -84.33
CA LEU A 437 -10.23 -58.73 -83.42
C LEU A 437 -10.37 -59.80 -82.32
N SER A 438 -10.04 -61.07 -82.61
CA SER A 438 -10.13 -62.15 -81.61
C SER A 438 -9.05 -62.05 -80.53
N HIS A 439 -7.80 -61.74 -80.90
CA HIS A 439 -6.71 -61.54 -79.95
C HIS A 439 -6.90 -60.30 -79.06
N LEU A 440 -7.45 -59.19 -79.62
CA LEU A 440 -7.81 -58.00 -78.83
C LEU A 440 -8.91 -58.31 -77.80
N SER A 441 -9.95 -59.06 -78.20
CA SER A 441 -11.06 -59.44 -77.31
C SER A 441 -10.59 -60.28 -76.11
N GLN A 442 -9.75 -61.30 -76.35
CA GLN A 442 -9.19 -62.13 -75.28
C GLN A 442 -8.22 -61.37 -74.35
N GLY A 443 -7.45 -60.43 -74.90
CA GLY A 443 -6.59 -59.55 -74.10
C GLY A 443 -7.39 -58.68 -73.12
N ILE A 444 -8.48 -58.06 -73.60
CA ILE A 444 -9.35 -57.17 -72.80
C ILE A 444 -10.09 -57.93 -71.70
N GLN A 445 -10.58 -59.15 -71.96
CA GLN A 445 -11.23 -59.95 -70.90
C GLN A 445 -10.25 -60.36 -69.80
N ARG A 446 -9.01 -60.68 -70.15
CA ARG A 446 -8.00 -61.11 -69.18
C ARG A 446 -7.56 -59.97 -68.25
N THR A 447 -7.24 -58.80 -68.81
CA THR A 447 -6.87 -57.62 -68.01
C THR A 447 -8.03 -57.12 -67.14
N ASN A 448 -9.27 -57.23 -67.58
CA ASN A 448 -10.44 -56.90 -66.75
C ASN A 448 -10.59 -57.84 -65.55
N ILE A 449 -10.40 -59.15 -65.72
CA ILE A 449 -10.48 -60.13 -64.61
C ILE A 449 -9.36 -59.88 -63.60
N GLU A 450 -8.12 -59.67 -64.06
CA GLU A 450 -6.96 -59.40 -63.21
C GLU A 450 -7.12 -58.07 -62.45
N SER A 451 -7.66 -57.02 -63.10
CA SER A 451 -7.96 -55.72 -62.45
C SER A 451 -9.05 -55.83 -61.38
N VAL A 452 -10.13 -56.58 -61.63
CA VAL A 452 -11.21 -56.78 -60.66
C VAL A 452 -10.72 -57.59 -59.44
N GLN A 453 -9.83 -58.56 -59.65
CA GLN A 453 -9.20 -59.29 -58.54
C GLN A 453 -8.30 -58.39 -57.69
N GLN A 454 -7.48 -57.53 -58.30
CA GLN A 454 -6.63 -56.57 -57.58
C GLN A 454 -7.46 -55.58 -56.75
N ILE A 455 -8.54 -55.03 -57.33
CA ILE A 455 -9.46 -54.13 -56.61
C ILE A 455 -10.08 -54.84 -55.40
N ARG A 456 -10.52 -56.09 -55.56
CA ARG A 456 -11.11 -56.87 -54.47
C ARG A 456 -10.11 -57.15 -53.35
N THR A 457 -8.89 -57.59 -53.67
CA THR A 457 -7.85 -57.82 -52.65
C THR A 457 -7.42 -56.53 -51.95
N GLY A 458 -7.40 -55.39 -52.65
CA GLY A 458 -7.17 -54.08 -52.04
C GLY A 458 -8.29 -53.70 -51.06
N TYR A 459 -9.55 -53.96 -51.42
CA TYR A 459 -10.71 -53.68 -50.56
C TYR A 459 -10.74 -54.56 -49.30
N GLU A 460 -10.37 -55.84 -49.43
CA GLU A 460 -10.24 -56.76 -48.30
C GLU A 460 -9.10 -56.34 -47.36
N ALA A 461 -7.94 -55.91 -47.89
CA ALA A 461 -6.82 -55.39 -47.10
C ALA A 461 -7.13 -54.07 -46.36
N VAL A 462 -7.86 -53.14 -46.99
CA VAL A 462 -8.32 -51.89 -46.32
C VAL A 462 -9.25 -52.23 -45.14
N ARG A 463 -10.17 -53.18 -45.33
CA ARG A 463 -11.10 -53.61 -44.27
C ARG A 463 -10.39 -54.26 -43.08
N GLU A 464 -9.35 -55.07 -43.31
CA GLU A 464 -8.53 -55.61 -42.23
C GLU A 464 -7.76 -54.51 -41.49
N ALA A 465 -7.22 -53.51 -42.21
CA ALA A 465 -6.55 -52.36 -41.61
C ALA A 465 -7.50 -51.50 -40.74
N GLU A 466 -8.74 -51.27 -41.19
CA GLU A 466 -9.78 -50.57 -40.40
C GLU A 466 -10.15 -51.34 -39.13
N GLN A 467 -10.26 -52.67 -39.20
CA GLN A 467 -10.54 -53.51 -38.02
C GLN A 467 -9.37 -53.50 -37.02
N ALA A 468 -8.13 -53.58 -37.51
CA ALA A 468 -6.93 -53.48 -36.68
C ALA A 468 -6.79 -52.09 -36.02
N ALA A 469 -7.09 -51.02 -36.76
CA ALA A 469 -7.12 -49.65 -36.22
C ALA A 469 -8.20 -49.50 -35.14
N THR A 470 -9.42 -50.01 -35.38
CA THR A 470 -10.52 -49.96 -34.41
C THR A 470 -10.18 -50.69 -33.11
N ALA A 471 -9.61 -51.90 -33.21
CA ALA A 471 -9.16 -52.67 -32.04
C ALA A 471 -7.99 -51.99 -31.30
N THR A 472 -7.18 -51.20 -32.00
CA THR A 472 -6.09 -50.42 -31.40
C THR A 472 -6.63 -49.20 -30.64
N SER A 473 -7.59 -48.45 -31.21
CA SER A 473 -8.27 -47.36 -30.51
C SER A 473 -8.97 -47.84 -29.24
N GLN A 474 -9.68 -48.96 -29.29
CA GLN A 474 -10.36 -49.53 -28.11
C GLN A 474 -9.38 -49.88 -26.97
N ARG A 475 -8.18 -50.42 -27.29
CA ARG A 475 -7.13 -50.64 -26.29
C ARG A 475 -6.57 -49.33 -25.73
N LEU A 476 -6.38 -48.31 -26.57
CA LEU A 476 -5.90 -47.00 -26.15
C LEU A 476 -6.90 -46.34 -25.19
N GLU A 477 -8.19 -46.35 -25.51
CA GLU A 477 -9.27 -45.88 -24.63
C GLU A 477 -9.26 -46.60 -23.28
N GLN A 478 -9.14 -47.95 -23.29
CA GLN A 478 -9.06 -48.72 -22.06
C GLN A 478 -7.81 -48.36 -21.22
N THR A 479 -6.63 -48.25 -21.83
CA THR A 479 -5.42 -47.82 -21.10
C THR A 479 -5.49 -46.38 -20.60
N SER A 480 -6.20 -45.50 -21.31
CA SER A 480 -6.46 -44.12 -20.86
C SER A 480 -7.34 -44.10 -19.60
N TYR A 481 -8.39 -44.93 -19.59
CA TYR A 481 -9.28 -45.08 -18.42
C TYR A 481 -8.55 -45.68 -17.21
N GLU A 482 -7.68 -46.67 -17.42
CA GLU A 482 -6.85 -47.27 -16.37
C GLU A 482 -5.85 -46.24 -15.80
N LEU A 483 -5.20 -45.43 -16.65
CA LEU A 483 -4.33 -44.32 -16.23
C LEU A 483 -5.08 -43.23 -15.45
N GLU A 484 -6.27 -42.86 -15.89
CA GLU A 484 -7.10 -41.86 -15.20
C GLU A 484 -7.53 -42.38 -13.82
N THR A 485 -7.91 -43.66 -13.71
CA THR A 485 -8.23 -44.32 -12.45
C THR A 485 -7.02 -44.35 -11.49
N ALA A 486 -5.83 -44.68 -12.00
CA ALA A 486 -4.59 -44.65 -11.21
C ALA A 486 -4.24 -43.23 -10.71
N ASN A 487 -4.41 -42.21 -11.56
CA ASN A 487 -4.23 -40.81 -11.17
C ASN A 487 -5.24 -40.36 -10.12
N GLN A 488 -6.50 -40.82 -10.18
CA GLN A 488 -7.49 -40.54 -9.15
C GLN A 488 -7.09 -41.18 -7.79
N GLN A 489 -6.58 -42.42 -7.79
CA GLN A 489 -6.08 -43.08 -6.58
C GLN A 489 -4.85 -42.36 -5.98
N LEU A 490 -3.88 -41.96 -6.80
CA LEU A 490 -2.72 -41.17 -6.35
C LEU A 490 -3.16 -39.84 -5.72
N ASN A 491 -4.14 -39.15 -6.32
CA ASN A 491 -4.70 -37.91 -5.77
C ASN A 491 -5.44 -38.13 -4.44
N GLN A 492 -6.11 -39.27 -4.25
CA GLN A 492 -6.73 -39.64 -2.97
C GLN A 492 -5.68 -39.87 -1.87
N LEU A 493 -4.53 -40.47 -2.20
CA LEU A 493 -3.41 -40.69 -1.27
C LEU A 493 -2.61 -39.43 -0.95
N HIS A 494 -2.44 -38.52 -1.92
CA HIS A 494 -1.65 -37.29 -1.73
C HIS A 494 -2.36 -36.27 -0.81
N ARG A 495 -3.69 -36.16 -0.91
CA ARG A 495 -4.52 -35.21 -0.13
C ARG A 495 -4.33 -35.29 1.39
N PRO A 496 -4.38 -36.46 2.07
CA PRO A 496 -4.16 -36.53 3.51
C PRO A 496 -2.71 -36.18 3.89
N ILE A 497 -1.71 -36.71 3.16
CA ILE A 497 -0.28 -36.42 3.43
C ILE A 497 -0.02 -34.91 3.38
N HIS A 498 -0.53 -34.22 2.36
CA HIS A 498 -0.37 -32.77 2.25
C HIS A 498 -1.06 -32.00 3.40
N ARG A 499 -2.25 -32.45 3.83
CA ARG A 499 -2.97 -31.86 4.98
C ARG A 499 -2.19 -32.04 6.29
N ASP A 500 -1.62 -33.21 6.53
CA ASP A 500 -0.86 -33.50 7.75
C ASP A 500 0.47 -32.75 7.78
N LEU A 501 1.18 -32.65 6.64
CA LEU A 501 2.38 -31.82 6.52
C LEU A 501 2.08 -30.34 6.78
N GLU A 502 1.00 -29.79 6.21
CA GLU A 502 0.56 -28.41 6.47
C GLU A 502 0.12 -28.21 7.93
N ARG A 503 -0.52 -29.20 8.56
CA ARG A 503 -0.85 -29.16 9.99
C ARG A 503 0.42 -29.10 10.85
N ILE A 504 1.38 -29.99 10.61
CA ILE A 504 2.67 -30.01 11.31
C ILE A 504 3.42 -28.68 11.12
N ARG A 505 3.50 -28.19 9.87
CA ARG A 505 4.13 -26.91 9.53
C ARG A 505 3.50 -25.75 10.30
N ARG A 506 2.18 -25.66 10.35
CA ARG A 506 1.45 -24.62 11.11
C ARG A 506 1.71 -24.75 12.61
N THR A 507 1.74 -25.95 13.17
CA THR A 507 2.07 -26.17 14.59
C THR A 507 3.48 -25.70 14.92
N LEU A 508 4.47 -26.02 14.08
CA LEU A 508 5.86 -25.55 14.23
C LEU A 508 5.98 -24.03 14.04
N GLU A 509 5.20 -23.43 13.13
CA GLU A 509 5.13 -21.98 12.94
C GLU A 509 4.57 -21.29 14.20
N HIS A 510 3.49 -21.81 14.79
CA HIS A 510 2.91 -21.27 16.02
C HIS A 510 3.87 -21.39 17.21
N GLN A 511 4.46 -22.57 17.44
CA GLN A 511 5.47 -22.79 18.49
C GLN A 511 6.67 -21.85 18.34
N ARG A 512 7.09 -21.54 17.10
CA ARG A 512 8.17 -20.58 16.83
C ARG A 512 7.74 -19.14 17.14
N ILE A 513 6.51 -18.75 16.79
CA ILE A 513 5.98 -17.42 17.09
C ILE A 513 5.86 -17.24 18.61
N GLU A 514 5.20 -18.17 19.30
CA GLU A 514 5.04 -18.15 20.77
C GLU A 514 6.39 -18.07 21.50
N GLU A 515 7.40 -18.81 21.04
CA GLU A 515 8.74 -18.74 21.60
C GLU A 515 9.40 -17.36 21.41
N LEU A 516 9.25 -16.77 20.22
CA LEU A 516 9.79 -15.42 19.97
C LEU A 516 9.05 -14.34 20.77
N GLU A 517 7.75 -14.49 20.99
CA GLU A 517 7.00 -13.59 21.89
C GLU A 517 7.46 -13.77 23.35
N ARG A 518 7.62 -15.01 23.84
CA ARG A 518 8.20 -15.28 25.17
C ARG A 518 9.57 -14.64 25.35
N PHE A 519 10.46 -14.71 24.35
CA PHE A 519 11.77 -14.05 24.45
C PHE A 519 11.67 -12.53 24.60
N LYS A 520 10.69 -11.89 23.96
CA LYS A 520 10.46 -10.44 24.07
C LYS A 520 9.84 -10.06 25.43
N THR A 521 8.95 -10.89 25.98
CA THR A 521 8.24 -10.61 27.24
C THR A 521 9.01 -11.02 28.48
N GLU A 522 9.67 -12.18 28.49
CA GLU A 522 10.30 -12.77 29.67
C GLU A 522 11.75 -12.30 29.87
N ILE A 523 12.51 -12.10 28.79
CA ILE A 523 13.93 -11.74 28.93
C ILE A 523 14.06 -10.25 29.28
N ASN A 524 14.85 -9.98 30.33
CA ASN A 524 15.27 -8.64 30.69
C ASN A 524 16.36 -8.15 29.74
N LEU A 525 15.98 -7.35 28.74
CA LEU A 525 16.89 -6.80 27.74
C LEU A 525 18.00 -5.93 28.36
N VAL A 526 17.79 -5.36 29.56
CA VAL A 526 18.81 -4.57 30.27
C VAL A 526 19.93 -5.45 30.79
N GLU A 527 19.60 -6.58 31.41
CA GLU A 527 20.59 -7.56 31.88
C GLU A 527 21.28 -8.28 30.71
N TYR A 528 20.54 -8.58 29.65
CA TYR A 528 21.13 -9.13 28.43
C TYR A 528 22.12 -8.15 27.77
N ALA A 529 21.76 -6.86 27.62
CA ALA A 529 22.68 -5.86 27.08
C ALA A 529 23.93 -5.70 27.97
N GLN A 530 23.79 -5.78 29.30
CA GLN A 530 24.94 -5.75 30.21
C GLN A 530 25.87 -6.96 30.06
N SER A 531 25.36 -8.16 29.76
CA SER A 531 26.22 -9.32 29.47
C SER A 531 27.01 -9.13 28.15
N GLN A 532 26.45 -8.38 27.20
CA GLN A 532 27.12 -7.93 25.98
C GLN A 532 28.02 -6.69 26.17
N GLY A 533 28.40 -6.35 27.42
CA GLY A 533 29.37 -5.30 27.73
C GLY A 533 28.81 -3.87 27.86
N TYR A 534 27.49 -3.67 27.74
CA TYR A 534 26.90 -2.35 27.97
C TYR A 534 26.91 -2.00 29.47
N GLN A 535 27.22 -0.76 29.81
CA GLN A 535 27.27 -0.26 31.18
C GLN A 535 26.02 0.58 31.47
N TYR A 536 25.31 0.26 32.56
CA TYR A 536 24.09 0.93 32.96
C TYR A 536 24.34 2.33 33.56
N ILE A 537 23.61 3.35 33.10
CA ILE A 537 23.78 4.75 33.54
C ILE A 537 22.63 5.12 34.48
N THR A 538 22.82 4.91 35.78
CA THR A 538 21.81 5.19 36.82
C THR A 538 21.27 6.61 36.77
N LYS A 539 22.13 7.62 36.57
CA LYS A 539 21.74 9.05 36.53
C LYS A 539 20.94 9.47 35.29
N GLN A 540 20.75 8.58 34.31
CA GLN A 540 19.96 8.84 33.09
C GLN A 540 18.80 7.84 32.92
N SER A 541 18.71 6.85 33.81
CA SER A 541 17.68 5.82 33.80
C SER A 541 16.51 6.20 34.72
N SER A 542 15.36 5.60 34.48
CA SER A 542 14.09 5.79 35.19
C SER A 542 13.41 4.44 35.44
N ARG A 543 12.23 4.44 36.07
CA ARG A 543 11.43 3.22 36.28
C ARG A 543 10.91 2.61 34.98
N ASN A 544 10.67 3.43 33.96
CA ASN A 544 10.12 3.00 32.67
C ASN A 544 11.16 2.90 31.54
N SER A 545 12.40 3.34 31.77
CA SER A 545 13.48 3.29 30.78
C SER A 545 14.87 3.17 31.40
N ALA A 546 15.69 2.28 30.86
CA ALA A 546 17.10 2.13 31.20
C ALA A 546 17.97 2.77 30.11
N VAL A 547 19.01 3.51 30.49
CA VAL A 547 19.98 4.09 29.54
C VAL A 547 21.33 3.42 29.76
N LEU A 548 21.90 2.86 28.70
CA LEU A 548 23.17 2.13 28.75
C LEU A 548 24.13 2.67 27.68
N ALA A 549 25.43 2.62 27.97
CA ALA A 549 26.49 2.93 27.02
C ALA A 549 27.52 1.80 26.96
N HIS A 550 28.03 1.51 25.78
CA HIS A 550 29.08 0.54 25.54
C HIS A 550 30.42 1.24 25.27
N ASP A 551 31.55 0.58 25.55
CA ASP A 551 32.88 1.22 25.47
C ASP A 551 33.31 1.58 24.03
N ASN A 552 32.67 1.00 23.01
CA ASN A 552 32.78 1.42 21.60
C ASN A 552 32.06 2.77 21.29
N GLY A 553 31.41 3.35 22.29
CA GLY A 553 30.66 4.60 22.21
C GLY A 553 29.17 4.45 21.89
N ASP A 554 28.68 3.26 21.50
CA ASP A 554 27.24 3.06 21.29
C ASP A 554 26.46 3.35 22.59
N LYS A 555 25.26 3.91 22.45
CA LYS A 555 24.43 4.31 23.56
C LYS A 555 22.97 4.06 23.22
N ILE A 556 22.34 3.20 24.01
CA ILE A 556 20.98 2.72 23.81
C ILE A 556 20.08 3.15 24.96
N VAL A 557 18.78 3.25 24.66
CA VAL A 557 17.72 3.33 25.66
C VAL A 557 16.87 2.08 25.52
N ILE A 558 16.64 1.39 26.62
CA ILE A 558 15.78 0.21 26.72
C ILE A 558 14.52 0.60 27.49
N ALA A 559 13.35 0.15 27.03
CA ALA A 559 12.06 0.33 27.70
C ALA A 559 11.21 -0.93 27.54
N THR A 560 10.03 -0.95 28.16
CA THR A 560 9.04 -2.02 27.94
C THR A 560 7.80 -1.43 27.30
N ASP A 561 7.40 -1.94 26.14
CA ASP A 561 6.15 -1.53 25.47
C ASP A 561 4.92 -2.06 26.23
N THR A 562 3.75 -1.51 25.94
CA THR A 562 2.43 -1.87 26.49
C THR A 562 2.03 -3.34 26.33
N ASN A 563 2.61 -4.06 25.37
CA ASN A 563 2.49 -5.52 25.18
C ASN A 563 3.46 -6.34 26.06
N GLY A 564 4.29 -5.70 26.88
CA GLY A 564 5.31 -6.34 27.72
C GLY A 564 6.65 -6.61 27.02
N HIS A 565 6.80 -6.24 25.74
CA HIS A 565 8.05 -6.45 25.01
C HIS A 565 9.16 -5.54 25.49
N GLY A 566 10.31 -6.12 25.85
CA GLY A 566 11.55 -5.39 26.02
C GLY A 566 12.01 -4.85 24.66
N ILE A 567 12.05 -3.53 24.53
CA ILE A 567 12.42 -2.81 23.32
C ILE A 567 13.61 -1.89 23.58
N TYR A 568 14.37 -1.60 22.54
CA TYR A 568 15.48 -0.64 22.58
C TYR A 568 15.51 0.27 21.35
N PHE A 569 16.22 1.38 21.46
CA PHE A 569 16.68 2.19 20.34
C PHE A 569 18.07 2.74 20.63
N SER A 570 18.94 2.80 19.60
CA SER A 570 20.18 3.57 19.67
C SER A 570 19.89 5.06 19.59
N ILE A 571 20.72 5.85 20.28
CA ILE A 571 20.74 7.31 20.22
C ILE A 571 21.58 7.78 19.02
N ARG A 572 22.41 6.89 18.43
CA ARG A 572 23.33 7.21 17.32
C ARG A 572 22.82 6.81 15.94
N ASP A 573 22.04 5.74 15.84
CA ASP A 573 21.47 5.25 14.59
C ASP A 573 19.95 5.06 14.74
N GLU A 574 19.18 5.77 13.92
CA GLU A 574 17.72 5.68 13.93
C GLU A 574 17.18 4.38 13.33
N ALA A 575 17.96 3.68 12.50
CA ALA A 575 17.61 2.36 11.98
C ALA A 575 17.81 1.25 13.02
N ASP A 576 18.66 1.50 14.02
CA ASP A 576 19.06 0.55 15.05
C ASP A 576 18.12 0.57 16.26
N ASN A 577 16.99 -0.12 16.13
CA ASN A 577 15.96 -0.23 17.15
C ASN A 577 15.15 -1.52 16.98
N GLY A 578 14.46 -1.95 18.04
CA GLY A 578 13.58 -3.11 17.99
C GLY A 578 13.47 -3.80 19.33
N THR A 579 13.33 -5.13 19.31
CA THR A 579 13.27 -6.01 20.49
C THR A 579 14.63 -6.65 20.78
N ILE A 580 14.71 -7.54 21.78
CA ILE A 580 15.90 -8.36 22.01
C ILE A 580 16.33 -9.18 20.79
N ILE A 581 15.38 -9.58 19.93
CA ILE A 581 15.67 -10.30 18.68
C ILE A 581 16.49 -9.40 17.75
N ASP A 582 15.99 -8.18 17.51
CA ASP A 582 16.59 -7.19 16.61
C ASP A 582 17.93 -6.67 17.18
N PHE A 583 18.02 -6.49 18.52
CA PHE A 583 19.26 -6.16 19.22
C PHE A 583 20.35 -7.19 18.91
N LEU A 584 19.99 -8.47 19.01
CA LEU A 584 20.89 -9.57 18.70
C LEU A 584 21.30 -9.58 17.22
N GLN A 585 20.35 -9.45 16.30
CA GLN A 585 20.66 -9.44 14.86
C GLN A 585 21.54 -8.26 14.43
N ASN A 586 21.43 -7.11 15.12
CA ASN A 586 22.21 -5.91 14.80
C ASN A 586 23.63 -5.92 15.40
N ARG A 587 23.87 -6.65 16.51
CA ARG A 587 25.23 -6.80 17.11
C ARG A 587 25.94 -8.06 16.65
N SER A 588 25.21 -9.15 16.54
CA SER A 588 25.68 -10.48 16.17
C SER A 588 25.06 -10.85 14.82
N ASN A 589 25.87 -11.04 13.79
CA ASN A 589 25.44 -11.32 12.40
C ASN A 589 24.79 -12.73 12.25
N LEU A 590 23.70 -12.94 12.96
CA LEU A 590 23.00 -14.20 13.16
C LEU A 590 21.65 -14.16 12.46
N ASN A 591 21.32 -15.24 11.77
CA ASN A 591 19.95 -15.47 11.34
C ASN A 591 19.05 -15.79 12.56
N LEU A 592 17.73 -15.71 12.35
CA LEU A 592 16.71 -15.95 13.38
C LEU A 592 16.78 -17.37 14.01
N GLY A 593 17.47 -18.33 13.40
CA GLY A 593 17.77 -19.63 14.01
C GLY A 593 18.90 -19.56 15.04
N GLY A 594 19.97 -18.82 14.72
CA GLY A 594 21.07 -18.52 15.64
C GLY A 594 20.61 -17.75 16.87
N VAL A 595 19.86 -16.67 16.67
CA VAL A 595 19.27 -15.86 17.76
C VAL A 595 18.44 -16.71 18.73
N ARG A 596 17.57 -17.59 18.21
CA ARG A 596 16.79 -18.50 19.06
C ARG A 596 17.66 -19.47 19.85
N LYS A 597 18.76 -19.97 19.27
CA LYS A 597 19.69 -20.86 19.99
C LYS A 597 20.38 -20.13 21.14
N GLU A 598 20.83 -18.90 20.90
CA GLU A 598 21.49 -18.07 21.91
C GLU A 598 20.55 -17.69 23.06
N LEU A 599 19.34 -17.21 22.76
CA LEU A 599 18.38 -16.82 23.80
C LEU A 599 17.87 -18.01 24.62
N ARG A 600 17.78 -19.21 24.03
CA ARG A 600 17.58 -20.45 24.81
C ARG A 600 18.74 -20.71 25.75
N THR A 601 19.98 -20.55 25.30
CA THR A 601 21.16 -20.74 26.16
C THR A 601 21.17 -19.72 27.31
N TRP A 602 20.82 -18.47 27.04
CA TRP A 602 20.66 -17.42 28.06
C TRP A 602 19.65 -17.81 29.16
N ILE A 603 18.45 -18.27 28.77
CA ILE A 603 17.39 -18.66 29.71
C ILE A 603 17.77 -19.92 30.53
N ASN A 604 18.42 -20.91 29.91
CA ASN A 604 18.62 -22.23 30.51
C ASN A 604 19.95 -22.39 31.27
N GLN A 605 20.87 -21.42 31.22
CA GLN A 605 22.19 -21.54 31.87
C GLN A 605 22.44 -20.40 32.86
N PRO A 606 23.04 -20.68 34.04
CA PRO A 606 23.46 -19.63 34.97
C PRO A 606 24.60 -18.80 34.34
N GLN A 607 24.39 -17.48 34.30
CA GLN A 607 25.27 -16.56 33.57
C GLN A 607 26.41 -16.06 34.44
N SER A 608 27.63 -16.03 33.89
CA SER A 608 28.77 -15.36 34.52
C SER A 608 28.64 -13.85 34.33
N GLN A 609 28.23 -13.14 35.37
CA GLN A 609 28.03 -11.69 35.32
C GLN A 609 29.38 -10.95 35.21
N PRO A 610 29.53 -9.96 34.30
CA PRO A 610 30.74 -9.15 34.23
C PRO A 610 30.90 -8.28 35.50
N SER A 611 32.13 -7.87 35.82
CA SER A 611 32.47 -7.17 37.07
C SER A 611 31.81 -5.80 37.27
N ARG A 612 31.17 -5.24 36.23
CA ARG A 612 30.38 -4.00 36.28
C ARG A 612 28.87 -4.23 36.11
N PHE A 613 28.40 -5.49 36.18
CA PHE A 613 26.99 -5.82 36.05
C PHE A 613 26.19 -5.25 37.22
N ILE A 614 25.08 -4.58 36.92
CA ILE A 614 24.10 -4.10 37.91
C ILE A 614 22.80 -4.85 37.63
N SER A 615 22.39 -5.77 38.52
CA SER A 615 21.06 -6.36 38.41
C SER A 615 20.02 -5.27 38.65
N VAL A 616 19.09 -5.15 37.71
CA VAL A 616 18.04 -4.13 37.70
C VAL A 616 16.77 -4.77 37.16
N ASP A 617 15.64 -4.46 37.81
CA ASP A 617 14.33 -4.92 37.34
C ASP A 617 14.08 -4.52 35.88
N LYS A 618 13.35 -5.37 35.15
CA LYS A 618 12.90 -5.04 33.80
C LYS A 618 12.09 -3.73 33.86
N PRO A 619 12.37 -2.73 32.99
CA PRO A 619 11.65 -1.46 33.01
C PRO A 619 10.13 -1.64 32.97
N GLN A 620 9.40 -0.83 33.74
CA GLN A 620 7.93 -0.87 33.75
C GLN A 620 7.36 -0.43 32.40
N SER A 621 6.20 -0.97 32.02
CA SER A 621 5.58 -0.69 30.72
C SER A 621 5.33 0.81 30.53
N ILE A 622 5.49 1.27 29.29
CA ILE A 622 5.40 2.69 28.93
C ILE A 622 4.48 2.88 27.72
N SER A 623 3.74 3.99 27.66
CA SER A 623 2.95 4.31 26.48
C SER A 623 3.86 4.68 25.31
N ARG A 624 3.43 4.32 24.09
CA ARG A 624 4.17 4.64 22.87
C ARG A 624 4.45 6.13 22.72
N ASP A 625 3.48 6.98 23.01
CA ASP A 625 3.68 8.44 22.93
C ASP A 625 4.77 8.92 23.90
N ARG A 626 4.80 8.39 25.14
CA ARG A 626 5.86 8.72 26.11
C ARG A 626 7.23 8.15 25.68
N LEU A 627 7.26 6.98 25.03
CA LEU A 627 8.49 6.43 24.44
C LEU A 627 9.06 7.37 23.36
N GLU A 628 8.24 7.86 22.43
CA GLU A 628 8.65 8.80 21.39
C GLU A 628 9.16 10.12 22.01
N ILE A 629 8.57 10.58 23.12
CA ILE A 629 9.09 11.71 23.91
C ILE A 629 10.48 11.41 24.50
N ILE A 630 10.70 10.24 25.10
CA ILE A 630 12.02 9.85 25.63
C ILE A 630 13.05 9.74 24.48
N LYS A 631 12.66 9.20 23.33
CA LYS A 631 13.51 9.15 22.13
C LYS A 631 13.89 10.56 21.66
N ALA A 632 12.92 11.45 21.50
CA ALA A 632 13.18 12.85 21.14
C ALA A 632 14.05 13.58 22.19
N ALA A 633 13.83 13.31 23.47
CA ALA A 633 14.60 13.89 24.56
C ALA A 633 16.06 13.39 24.62
N SER A 634 16.33 12.18 24.13
CA SER A 634 17.69 11.59 24.11
C SER A 634 18.67 12.35 23.20
N LEU A 635 18.14 13.10 22.23
CA LEU A 635 18.88 13.95 21.30
C LEU A 635 19.15 15.37 21.85
N LEU A 636 18.54 15.73 22.98
CA LEU A 636 18.68 17.07 23.56
C LEU A 636 20.02 17.24 24.26
N ARG A 637 20.59 18.44 24.15
CA ARG A 637 21.88 18.77 24.78
C ARG A 637 21.65 19.68 25.97
N VAL A 638 22.25 19.33 27.11
CA VAL A 638 22.40 20.28 28.22
C VAL A 638 23.33 21.40 27.77
N THR A 639 22.93 22.65 27.98
CA THR A 639 23.75 23.82 27.66
C THR A 639 24.05 24.66 28.91
N LYS A 640 25.17 25.38 28.88
CA LYS A 640 25.57 26.33 29.93
C LYS A 640 25.12 27.77 29.64
N SER A 641 24.79 28.05 28.38
CA SER A 641 24.37 29.35 27.86
C SER A 641 23.33 29.11 26.75
N HIS A 642 22.43 30.05 26.52
CA HIS A 642 21.38 29.89 25.51
C HIS A 642 21.00 31.26 24.92
N PRO A 643 21.31 31.54 23.63
CA PRO A 643 21.13 32.87 23.03
C PRO A 643 19.74 33.48 23.22
N TYR A 644 18.68 32.67 23.04
CA TYR A 644 17.31 33.12 23.28
C TYR A 644 16.99 33.48 24.75
N LEU A 645 17.60 32.81 25.74
CA LEU A 645 17.35 33.10 27.16
C LEU A 645 18.17 34.31 27.65
N GLU A 646 19.41 34.44 27.16
CA GLU A 646 20.24 35.64 27.36
C GLU A 646 19.56 36.89 26.78
N LYS A 647 18.97 36.78 25.58
CA LYS A 647 18.14 37.83 24.98
C LYS A 647 16.88 38.17 25.79
N ARG A 648 16.41 37.25 26.64
CA ARG A 648 15.31 37.45 27.60
C ARG A 648 15.80 37.87 28.99
N GLY A 649 17.07 38.26 29.14
CA GLY A 649 17.67 38.77 30.37
C GLY A 649 18.16 37.70 31.35
N ILE A 650 17.99 36.41 31.05
CA ILE A 650 18.41 35.32 31.94
C ILE A 650 19.91 35.11 31.79
N GLU A 651 20.65 35.24 32.89
CA GLU A 651 22.10 35.09 32.91
C GLU A 651 22.53 33.63 32.71
N PRO A 652 23.63 33.36 31.97
CA PRO A 652 24.19 32.00 31.83
C PRO A 652 24.51 31.33 33.17
N ALA A 653 24.86 32.12 34.20
CA ALA A 653 25.11 31.63 35.55
C ALA A 653 23.92 30.83 36.11
N ILE A 654 22.67 31.28 35.85
CA ILE A 654 21.44 30.62 36.30
C ILE A 654 21.33 29.22 35.73
N LEU A 655 21.68 29.00 34.45
CA LEU A 655 21.62 27.68 33.81
C LEU A 655 22.70 26.70 34.35
N THR A 656 23.71 27.23 35.05
CA THR A 656 24.81 26.44 35.61
C THR A 656 24.74 26.24 37.12
N CYS A 657 23.90 26.96 37.84
CA CYS A 657 23.75 26.80 39.29
C CYS A 657 23.05 25.48 39.64
N ASP A 658 23.32 24.94 40.83
CA ASP A 658 22.79 23.63 41.27
C ASP A 658 21.25 23.55 41.22
N ARG A 659 20.56 24.69 41.29
CA ARG A 659 19.09 24.77 41.23
C ARG A 659 18.51 24.44 39.85
N PHE A 660 19.18 24.84 38.77
CA PHE A 660 18.68 24.70 37.39
C PHE A 660 19.63 23.95 36.44
N TYR A 661 20.77 23.48 36.93
CA TYR A 661 21.67 22.64 36.15
C TYR A 661 20.91 21.44 35.57
N LYS A 662 20.89 21.33 34.23
CA LYS A 662 20.14 20.34 33.42
C LYS A 662 18.61 20.48 33.38
N THR A 663 18.00 21.49 33.99
CA THR A 663 16.54 21.70 33.89
C THR A 663 16.13 22.42 32.60
N VAL A 664 17.11 22.90 31.82
CA VAL A 664 16.94 23.45 30.48
C VAL A 664 17.88 22.73 29.52
N ALA A 665 17.42 22.43 28.32
CA ALA A 665 18.21 21.85 27.24
C ALA A 665 18.04 22.65 25.93
N ILE A 666 18.90 22.36 24.96
CA ILE A 666 18.82 22.89 23.59
C ILE A 666 18.61 21.73 22.60
N ASP A 667 17.71 21.91 21.63
CA ASP A 667 17.50 20.94 20.56
C ASP A 667 18.46 21.18 19.36
N PRO A 668 18.52 20.27 18.38
CA PRO A 668 19.36 20.45 17.18
C PRO A 668 18.99 21.67 16.30
N ARG A 669 17.88 22.36 16.57
CA ARG A 669 17.41 23.56 15.86
C ARG A 669 17.72 24.85 16.63
N GLY A 670 18.33 24.75 17.82
CA GLY A 670 18.66 25.90 18.67
C GLY A 670 17.49 26.41 19.53
N ASN A 671 16.42 25.63 19.70
CA ASN A 671 15.29 26.00 20.57
C ASN A 671 15.61 25.69 22.04
N ALA A 672 15.13 26.55 22.94
CA ALA A 672 15.14 26.30 24.38
C ALA A 672 14.06 25.26 24.73
N ILE A 673 14.48 24.21 25.42
CA ILE A 673 13.64 23.07 25.80
C ILE A 673 13.51 22.99 27.31
N PHE A 674 12.27 22.97 27.78
CA PHE A 674 11.90 22.87 29.19
C PHE A 674 11.18 21.53 29.42
N PRO A 675 11.82 20.53 30.03
CA PRO A 675 11.22 19.20 30.22
C PRO A 675 10.12 19.18 31.30
N HIS A 676 9.01 18.50 31.04
CA HIS A 676 7.90 18.32 31.98
C HIS A 676 7.91 16.89 32.54
N TYR A 677 7.68 16.76 33.85
CA TYR A 677 7.74 15.51 34.59
C TYR A 677 6.48 15.25 35.41
N ASP A 678 6.15 13.98 35.56
CA ASP A 678 5.22 13.43 36.55
C ASP A 678 5.98 12.43 37.48
N PRO A 679 5.31 11.65 38.35
CA PRO A 679 5.98 10.67 39.22
C PRO A 679 6.67 9.52 38.48
N ASP A 680 6.22 9.17 37.28
CA ASP A 680 6.77 8.06 36.49
C ASP A 680 7.99 8.51 35.68
N GLY A 681 7.99 9.75 35.18
CA GLY A 681 9.15 10.33 34.51
C GLY A 681 8.82 11.48 33.58
N LEU A 682 9.52 11.53 32.44
CA LEU A 682 9.38 12.57 31.43
C LEU A 682 8.06 12.37 30.65
N THR A 683 7.21 13.40 30.62
CA THR A 683 5.89 13.34 29.95
C THR A 683 5.84 14.12 28.63
N GLY A 684 6.75 15.06 28.46
CA GLY A 684 6.80 15.99 27.33
C GLY A 684 7.77 17.13 27.60
N PHE A 685 7.83 18.12 26.72
CA PHE A 685 8.63 19.32 26.92
C PHE A 685 8.04 20.53 26.21
N THR A 686 8.14 21.70 26.84
CA THR A 686 7.82 22.99 26.23
C THR A 686 9.01 23.45 25.39
N VAL A 687 8.73 23.96 24.20
CA VAL A 687 9.72 24.47 23.24
C VAL A 687 9.53 25.98 23.09
N LYS A 688 10.61 26.75 23.23
CA LYS A 688 10.62 28.21 23.12
C LYS A 688 11.76 28.68 22.23
N ASN A 689 11.48 29.67 21.38
CA ASN A 689 12.48 30.42 20.64
C ASN A 689 11.90 31.77 20.23
N ASP A 690 12.67 32.59 19.51
CA ASP A 690 12.20 33.83 18.91
C ASP A 690 10.93 33.59 18.07
N ASN A 691 9.84 34.28 18.43
CA ASN A 691 8.50 34.16 17.84
C ASN A 691 7.92 32.72 17.80
N PHE A 692 8.46 31.79 18.57
CA PHE A 692 8.00 30.40 18.60
C PHE A 692 7.70 29.92 20.03
N THR A 693 6.52 29.34 20.20
CA THR A 693 6.14 28.59 21.40
C THR A 693 5.41 27.33 20.97
N GLY A 694 5.87 26.18 21.45
CA GLY A 694 5.26 24.88 21.16
C GLY A 694 5.36 23.93 22.34
N PHE A 695 4.74 22.77 22.19
CA PHE A 695 4.87 21.64 23.11
C PHE A 695 5.21 20.39 22.30
N SER A 696 5.97 19.47 22.89
CA SER A 696 6.38 18.22 22.26
C SER A 696 5.17 17.41 21.77
N LYS A 697 5.15 17.08 20.47
CA LYS A 697 4.06 16.30 19.85
C LYS A 697 3.93 14.93 20.52
N GLY A 698 2.71 14.56 20.91
CA GLY A 698 2.42 13.31 21.66
C GLY A 698 2.70 13.40 23.16
N GLY A 699 3.43 14.42 23.62
CA GLY A 699 3.67 14.63 25.04
C GLY A 699 2.42 15.12 25.77
N THR A 700 2.37 14.83 27.07
CA THR A 700 1.36 15.37 27.99
C THR A 700 1.97 16.49 28.85
N LYS A 701 1.27 17.61 29.00
CA LYS A 701 1.71 18.71 29.89
C LYS A 701 1.60 18.26 31.36
N ALA A 702 2.74 17.93 31.96
CA ALA A 702 2.90 17.80 33.42
C ALA A 702 3.57 19.07 33.96
N LEU A 703 4.48 18.98 34.95
CA LEU A 703 5.16 20.16 35.52
C LEU A 703 6.62 20.23 35.06
N TRP A 704 7.08 21.41 34.65
CA TRP A 704 8.51 21.71 34.69
C TRP A 704 8.92 21.96 36.15
N ARG A 705 10.14 21.57 36.53
CA ARG A 705 10.63 21.69 37.91
C ARG A 705 12.12 22.00 37.96
N SER A 706 12.53 22.78 38.97
CA SER A 706 13.93 22.91 39.35
C SER A 706 14.45 21.61 39.95
N ASN A 707 15.77 21.52 40.11
CA ASN A 707 16.37 20.49 40.95
C ASN A 707 15.87 20.65 42.41
N GLN A 708 15.70 19.52 43.08
CA GLN A 708 15.33 19.44 44.49
C GLN A 708 16.61 19.34 45.34
N GLN A 709 16.63 20.03 46.48
CA GLN A 709 17.74 20.03 47.43
C GLN A 709 17.19 19.74 48.84
N GLU A 710 18.01 19.14 49.71
CA GLU A 710 17.60 18.75 51.07
C GLU A 710 17.20 19.96 51.95
N GLY A 711 17.84 21.11 51.68
CA GLY A 711 17.54 22.38 52.32
C GLY A 711 16.22 23.04 51.90
N ASP A 712 15.50 22.52 50.89
CA ASP A 712 14.32 23.21 50.31
C ASP A 712 13.23 23.47 51.36
N ARG A 713 12.92 24.76 51.59
CA ARG A 713 11.87 25.24 52.52
C ARG A 713 10.97 26.33 51.92
N ARG A 714 11.08 26.62 50.62
CA ARG A 714 10.13 27.44 49.87
C ARG A 714 9.79 26.74 48.54
N LEU A 715 8.51 26.70 48.18
CA LEU A 715 8.05 26.26 46.85
C LEU A 715 7.46 27.45 46.10
N VAL A 716 8.12 27.88 45.02
CA VAL A 716 7.61 28.91 44.09
C VAL A 716 6.89 28.23 42.91
N ILE A 717 5.70 28.72 42.58
CA ILE A 717 4.86 28.21 41.49
C ILE A 717 4.64 29.33 40.47
N THR A 718 4.99 29.08 39.21
CA THR A 718 4.92 30.05 38.10
C THR A 718 4.16 29.52 36.88
N GLU A 719 3.80 30.39 35.94
CA GLU A 719 3.11 29.98 34.70
C GLU A 719 4.06 29.43 33.64
N SER A 720 5.30 29.93 33.55
CA SER A 720 6.31 29.39 32.67
C SER A 720 7.66 29.19 33.35
N ALA A 721 8.47 28.28 32.81
CA ALA A 721 9.82 28.04 33.29
C ALA A 721 10.74 29.26 33.14
N ILE A 722 10.45 30.16 32.18
CA ILE A 722 11.17 31.42 32.00
C ILE A 722 10.88 32.36 33.18
N ASP A 723 9.66 32.37 33.69
CA ASP A 723 9.26 33.15 34.88
C ASP A 723 9.90 32.59 36.15
N ALA A 724 9.97 31.26 36.31
CA ALA A 724 10.70 30.64 37.41
C ALA A 724 12.19 31.02 37.42
N LEU A 725 12.86 31.00 36.26
CA LEU A 725 14.25 31.43 36.12
C LEU A 725 14.42 32.94 36.42
N SER A 726 13.49 33.76 35.92
CA SER A 726 13.52 35.22 36.12
C SER A 726 13.27 35.61 37.58
N TYR A 727 12.24 35.03 38.20
CA TYR A 727 11.97 35.18 39.63
C TYR A 727 13.18 34.76 40.46
N HIS A 728 13.85 33.65 40.13
CA HIS A 728 15.07 33.26 40.85
C HIS A 728 16.19 34.30 40.68
N GLN A 729 16.43 34.82 39.48
CA GLN A 729 17.45 35.85 39.27
C GLN A 729 17.15 37.12 40.09
N LEU A 730 15.88 37.54 40.15
CA LEU A 730 15.41 38.70 40.92
C LEU A 730 15.40 38.49 42.44
N LYS A 731 15.10 37.26 42.91
CA LYS A 731 14.71 37.00 44.33
C LYS A 731 15.56 35.96 45.05
N SER A 732 16.55 35.33 44.41
CA SER A 732 17.41 34.30 45.00
C SER A 732 18.14 34.75 46.27
N ASN A 733 18.55 36.02 46.33
CA ASN A 733 19.20 36.63 47.49
C ASN A 733 18.30 36.68 48.74
N GLU A 734 16.98 36.62 48.58
CA GLU A 734 16.02 36.60 49.70
C GLU A 734 15.90 35.21 50.34
N ASN A 735 16.00 34.13 49.54
CA ASN A 735 15.94 32.75 50.03
C ASN A 735 16.54 31.74 49.04
N THR A 736 17.72 31.19 49.37
CA THR A 736 18.44 30.19 48.57
C THR A 736 17.79 28.79 48.61
N ASN A 737 16.99 28.51 49.65
CA ASN A 737 16.31 27.23 49.88
C ASN A 737 14.97 27.12 49.12
N THR A 738 14.94 27.63 47.89
CA THR A 738 13.73 27.77 47.08
C THR A 738 13.71 26.77 45.92
N ARG A 739 12.68 25.91 45.89
CA ARG A 739 12.33 25.01 44.78
C ARG A 739 11.32 25.68 43.88
N TYR A 740 11.39 25.43 42.57
CA TYR A 740 10.50 26.04 41.57
C TYR A 740 9.75 24.98 40.78
N ILE A 741 8.48 25.24 40.47
CA ILE A 741 7.69 24.50 39.49
C ILE A 741 6.97 25.46 38.54
N ALA A 742 6.73 25.01 37.30
CA ALA A 742 6.03 25.78 36.28
C ALA A 742 5.04 24.94 35.47
N THR A 743 3.89 25.54 35.13
CA THR A 743 2.75 24.86 34.49
C THR A 743 2.85 24.80 32.96
N GLY A 744 3.52 25.77 32.33
CA GLY A 744 3.51 25.93 30.87
C GLY A 744 2.18 26.49 30.35
N GLY A 745 1.60 27.45 31.05
CA GLY A 745 0.31 28.10 30.76
C GLY A 745 -0.86 27.48 31.54
N THR A 746 -2.05 27.48 30.93
CA THR A 746 -3.30 27.00 31.53
C THR A 746 -3.16 25.59 32.13
N ILE A 747 -3.55 25.46 33.40
CA ILE A 747 -3.49 24.20 34.14
C ILE A 747 -4.56 23.20 33.69
N SER A 748 -4.15 21.93 33.60
CA SER A 748 -5.07 20.79 33.54
C SER A 748 -5.31 20.20 34.94
N THR A 749 -6.39 19.42 35.10
CA THR A 749 -6.69 18.71 36.36
C THR A 749 -5.51 17.83 36.82
N ALA A 750 -4.85 17.14 35.89
CA ALA A 750 -3.68 16.31 36.21
C ALA A 750 -2.51 17.14 36.76
N GLN A 751 -2.23 18.31 36.17
CA GLN A 751 -1.21 19.22 36.68
C GLN A 751 -1.58 19.80 38.06
N LEU A 752 -2.87 20.08 38.29
CA LEU A 752 -3.32 20.57 39.59
C LEU A 752 -3.06 19.53 40.70
N GLU A 753 -3.34 18.25 40.47
CA GLU A 753 -3.02 17.18 41.44
C GLU A 753 -1.50 17.01 41.68
N LEU A 754 -0.67 17.18 40.64
CA LEU A 754 0.79 17.23 40.82
C LEU A 754 1.23 18.43 41.68
N ILE A 755 0.59 19.59 41.49
CA ILE A 755 0.85 20.79 42.30
C ILE A 755 0.42 20.56 43.75
N LYS A 756 -0.78 20.03 44.01
CA LYS A 756 -1.25 19.67 45.37
C LYS A 756 -0.26 18.74 46.07
N THR A 757 0.23 17.72 45.36
CA THR A 757 1.25 16.79 45.88
C THR A 757 2.51 17.54 46.31
N ALA A 758 3.05 18.42 45.45
CA ALA A 758 4.23 19.23 45.76
C ALA A 758 3.99 20.23 46.92
N MET A 759 2.79 20.80 47.02
CA MET A 759 2.39 21.67 48.14
C MET A 759 2.33 20.90 49.46
N VAL A 760 1.77 19.70 49.47
CA VAL A 760 1.71 18.81 50.65
C VAL A 760 3.12 18.35 51.06
N GLU A 761 4.00 18.02 50.10
CA GLU A 761 5.42 17.74 50.38
C GLU A 761 6.11 18.94 51.06
N MET A 762 5.96 20.14 50.52
CA MET A 762 6.57 21.36 51.09
C MET A 762 6.01 21.68 52.49
N ALA A 763 4.71 21.47 52.71
CA ALA A 763 4.07 21.66 54.01
C ALA A 763 4.58 20.66 55.07
N ARG A 764 4.81 19.39 54.69
CA ARG A 764 5.42 18.39 55.59
C ARG A 764 6.84 18.74 56.02
N LEU A 765 7.58 19.49 55.20
CA LEU A 765 8.92 20.01 55.52
C LEU A 765 8.89 21.28 56.37
N GLY A 766 7.71 21.82 56.69
CA GLY A 766 7.55 23.09 57.39
C GLY A 766 8.01 24.30 56.57
N GLY A 767 8.00 24.19 55.24
CA GLY A 767 8.35 25.29 54.34
C GLY A 767 7.23 26.31 54.17
N GLU A 768 7.33 27.14 53.13
CA GLU A 768 6.26 28.05 52.68
C GLU A 768 5.97 27.88 51.17
N ILE A 769 4.78 28.29 50.74
CA ILE A 769 4.35 28.25 49.34
C ILE A 769 4.23 29.68 48.83
N VAL A 770 4.83 29.95 47.67
CA VAL A 770 4.75 31.23 46.96
C VAL A 770 4.14 30.99 45.58
N ILE A 771 3.05 31.70 45.30
CA ILE A 771 2.34 31.66 44.02
C ILE A 771 2.72 32.92 43.26
N ALA A 772 3.61 32.77 42.28
CA ALA A 772 4.21 33.83 41.48
C ALA A 772 3.70 33.75 40.03
N THR A 773 2.40 34.01 39.87
CA THR A 773 1.69 34.01 38.56
C THR A 773 1.75 35.39 37.89
N ASP A 774 1.29 35.47 36.64
CA ASP A 774 1.25 36.70 35.86
C ASP A 774 0.33 37.76 36.50
N ASN A 775 0.61 39.04 36.18
CA ASN A 775 -0.20 40.20 36.56
C ASN A 775 -1.33 40.47 35.55
N ASP A 776 -2.09 39.43 35.21
CA ASP A 776 -3.27 39.53 34.33
C ASP A 776 -4.49 38.77 34.89
N GLU A 777 -5.64 38.84 34.22
CA GLU A 777 -6.85 38.14 34.67
C GLU A 777 -6.71 36.61 34.77
N VAL A 778 -5.85 36.01 33.96
CA VAL A 778 -5.64 34.55 33.91
C VAL A 778 -4.78 34.14 35.10
N GLY A 779 -3.66 34.82 35.35
CA GLY A 779 -2.83 34.62 36.54
C GLY A 779 -3.58 34.91 37.84
N ASN A 780 -4.44 35.94 37.86
CA ASN A 780 -5.35 36.20 38.97
C ASN A 780 -6.32 35.04 39.25
N LYS A 781 -6.84 34.37 38.22
CA LYS A 781 -7.73 33.20 38.37
C LYS A 781 -6.94 31.97 38.84
N LEU A 782 -5.79 31.71 38.22
CA LEU A 782 -4.89 30.62 38.58
C LEU A 782 -4.45 30.71 40.05
N ALA A 783 -4.02 31.89 40.50
CA ALA A 783 -3.59 32.09 41.88
C ALA A 783 -4.71 31.82 42.89
N LYS A 784 -5.96 32.21 42.60
CA LYS A 784 -7.11 31.89 43.45
C LYS A 784 -7.33 30.38 43.58
N THR A 785 -7.28 29.64 42.47
CA THR A 785 -7.40 28.18 42.47
C THR A 785 -6.27 27.53 43.29
N LEU A 786 -5.03 27.99 43.11
CA LEU A 786 -3.88 27.45 43.84
C LEU A 786 -3.91 27.76 45.34
N ILE A 787 -4.42 28.92 45.75
CA ILE A 787 -4.62 29.26 47.18
C ILE A 787 -5.70 28.37 47.81
N GLN A 788 -6.80 28.09 47.09
CA GLN A 788 -7.89 27.24 47.58
C GLN A 788 -7.48 25.77 47.78
N GLU A 789 -6.53 25.29 46.98
CA GLU A 789 -6.05 23.90 46.98
C GLU A 789 -4.81 23.69 47.87
N ALA A 790 -4.32 24.75 48.51
CA ALA A 790 -3.17 24.69 49.42
C ALA A 790 -3.55 24.12 50.81
N PRO A 791 -2.63 23.41 51.49
CA PRO A 791 -2.92 22.85 52.81
C PRO A 791 -3.26 23.93 53.86
N SER A 792 -4.34 23.73 54.62
CA SER A 792 -4.95 24.79 55.46
C SER A 792 -4.08 25.36 56.60
N ALA A 793 -2.99 24.68 56.97
CA ALA A 793 -2.05 25.11 58.00
C ALA A 793 -0.79 25.81 57.43
N GLN A 794 -0.72 25.99 56.12
CA GLN A 794 0.50 26.38 55.41
C GLN A 794 0.57 27.88 55.16
N LYS A 795 1.77 28.47 55.30
CA LYS A 795 2.01 29.84 54.85
C LYS A 795 2.00 29.88 53.32
N VAL A 796 0.98 30.54 52.75
CA VAL A 796 0.82 30.74 51.30
C VAL A 796 0.85 32.24 51.02
N GLU A 797 1.81 32.67 50.21
CA GLU A 797 1.90 34.04 49.72
C GLU A 797 1.63 34.09 48.22
N ARG A 798 1.00 35.16 47.75
CA ARG A 798 0.93 35.48 46.32
C ARG A 798 1.90 36.62 46.03
N HIS A 799 2.84 36.37 45.13
CA HIS A 799 3.73 37.40 44.60
C HIS A 799 3.26 37.75 43.18
N VAL A 800 3.40 39.01 42.78
CA VAL A 800 2.98 39.54 41.48
C VAL A 800 4.08 40.51 41.02
N PRO A 801 4.49 40.53 39.74
CA PRO A 801 5.48 41.49 39.27
C PRO A 801 4.94 42.92 39.42
N GLU A 802 5.72 43.80 40.05
CA GLU A 802 5.33 45.19 40.32
C GLU A 802 5.16 46.02 39.04
N LEU A 803 5.91 45.65 37.99
CA LEU A 803 5.96 46.30 36.68
C LEU A 803 6.07 45.24 35.60
N GLY A 804 5.38 45.43 34.47
CA GLY A 804 5.27 44.43 33.41
C GLY A 804 4.16 43.41 33.67
N LYS A 805 3.92 42.56 32.68
CA LYS A 805 2.88 41.51 32.70
C LYS A 805 3.35 40.25 33.44
N ASP A 806 4.57 39.82 33.15
CA ASP A 806 5.18 38.60 33.68
C ASP A 806 6.52 38.89 34.37
N TRP A 807 7.09 37.89 35.05
CA TRP A 807 8.34 38.06 35.82
C TRP A 807 9.56 38.29 34.93
N ASN A 808 9.49 37.89 33.67
CA ASN A 808 10.58 38.05 32.73
C ASN A 808 10.57 39.43 32.04
N GLU A 809 9.40 40.04 31.87
CA GLU A 809 9.25 41.46 31.54
C GLU A 809 9.78 42.37 32.65
N LEU A 810 9.50 42.05 33.93
CA LEU A 810 10.06 42.78 35.07
C LEU A 810 11.61 42.75 35.05
N LEU A 811 12.20 41.56 34.88
CA LEU A 811 13.66 41.38 34.80
C LEU A 811 14.29 42.20 33.66
N GLN A 812 13.68 42.19 32.47
CA GLN A 812 14.17 42.99 31.33
C GLN A 812 14.08 44.49 31.59
N GLN A 813 13.04 44.96 32.30
CA GLN A 813 12.89 46.37 32.67
C GLN A 813 13.93 46.81 33.71
N GLU A 814 14.24 45.98 34.70
CA GLU A 814 15.28 46.29 35.69
C GLU A 814 16.67 46.37 35.04
N GLN A 815 17.06 45.36 34.25
CA GLN A 815 18.33 45.39 33.50
C GLN A 815 18.43 46.61 32.57
N GLN A 816 17.33 46.98 31.89
CA GLN A 816 17.31 48.17 31.04
C GLN A 816 17.46 49.47 31.84
N ARG A 817 16.92 49.53 33.06
CA ARG A 817 17.11 50.67 33.99
C ARG A 817 18.55 50.75 34.47
N GLU A 818 19.15 49.64 34.90
CA GLU A 818 20.55 49.59 35.32
C GLU A 818 21.49 50.01 34.19
N LEU A 819 21.31 49.48 32.98
CA LEU A 819 22.07 49.88 31.79
C LEU A 819 21.89 51.37 31.45
N THR A 820 20.71 51.94 31.71
CA THR A 820 20.46 53.37 31.47
C THR A 820 21.13 54.24 32.55
N GLN A 821 21.10 53.81 33.82
CA GLN A 821 21.80 54.49 34.93
C GLN A 821 23.32 54.41 34.80
N GLN A 822 23.87 53.25 34.46
CA GLN A 822 25.31 53.08 34.18
C GLN A 822 25.75 53.95 33.01
N ARG A 823 24.91 54.07 31.96
CA ARG A 823 25.17 54.99 30.85
C ARG A 823 25.12 56.45 31.30
N SER A 824 24.12 56.90 32.07
CA SER A 824 24.07 58.30 32.52
C SER A 824 25.25 58.67 33.42
N ILE A 825 25.67 57.78 34.31
CA ILE A 825 26.87 57.97 35.16
C ILE A 825 28.14 58.04 34.29
N GLY A 826 28.20 57.25 33.20
CA GLY A 826 29.32 57.27 32.24
C GLY A 826 29.37 58.48 31.30
N TRP A 827 28.43 59.43 31.38
CA TRP A 827 28.50 60.75 30.70
C TRP A 827 28.77 61.92 31.67
N GLU A 828 28.81 61.66 32.99
CA GLU A 828 29.14 62.65 34.03
C GLU A 828 30.60 62.51 34.56
N LEU A 829 31.38 61.59 33.96
CA LEU A 829 32.82 61.36 34.15
C LEU A 829 33.60 61.71 32.88
#